data_AF-A0A2Z6UTU2-F1
#
_entry.id   AF-A0A2Z6UTU2-F1
#
_cell.length_a   1.000
_cell.length_b   1.000
_cell.length_c   1.000
_cell.angle_alpha   90.00
_cell.angle_beta   90.00
_cell.angle_gamma   90.00
#
_symmetry.space_group_name_H-M   'P 1'
#
loop_
_entity.id
_entity.type
_entity.pdbx_description
1 polymer ?
#
loop_
_entity_poly.entity_id
_entity_poly.type
_entity_poly.pdbx_seq_one_letter_code
_entity_poly.pdbx_strand_id
1 'polypeptide(L)'
;MNKPEQKLFPKFSYPKKTVNFIVTFAFGLGMALGFAWLISLTTTSPCPPDPKRTLECIQVVKAINIIGFFKNINININPLYLSLVLAGALGGLLYSILLDGELELPSWSKKNPNNLNPGFLAEIFVGISGAFIAYSVLPQELKQRGEQGLEITIFVTGLVGGYGGKAILDAALEKVMERIKTADLAKEKAESQCKELEEKIHIRNLVNQQIQNGLNQSELSEMQEKLEGATDDVKKIVFNIAHDARSLGRRTLTFKDRLSRTIPIFEALVASDNNNPSYNAELGYAYISSQPPDLDKAISYLDRAIELRIPGASTEGWKYEMNRAIARIGLGNSQSRDDILKDLFAVEQRKGLAQAIDEYERDGVDGGNNSIKNWLIQNQDWLSQQTNGKALLDEIQISEPAKPVTSTSAVTENREDLVAAPPNTKIKATIKTYLKKQPIDSSELGENEKKEVPVGTEHKILKHSQASDGHCLVELDYGQGIWYIWSDHWHLPWQESSKDNRLSSVSASESSKHQGVNLVTRQQAESVYDGKALLDEIQISEPAKPVTSTPTVTENREDLVDAPPNTKIKATIKTYLKKQPIDSSELDENEKKEVPAGKEYKVLEYSEEINGHCLVELDYGAGTWYLWSDHWHLPWQQSSRNNSLSSVSAPESSQHQGVNLVTRQQAESVYGRKMSDQQFNDLNSCLQRFEINTVPRIRHFLSQTAHESGGLQYMTEIWGPSQVPAQRTYDPPYPKAKELGNTKIGEGKKYRGAGAIQLTGKYNYQAFARFINDSKVMDGADYVGANYPFTSAGFWWKNKNMNALCDRGGTVREVTKKVNGGYNGLADRQRYYDKACQVIKELPSTPLHTEELAAQPETGKAARESSDQVSKVEVVKESPLKHANPAVQRQIDRLTQYLPSGKTLNLETKTRYFSQRDNYRDAHRTCNSSSNAMYLDWLLRMIGKPGLDSDDGYLKKVFSIGDSPDHSVQTKAIKQYGFNTKWMTDRDTPFVEDLVEAGFPVVVNILHKGPITNPSGGHIIMLIDQKAEDWIAHDPWGTLTSQYKEHKGEYSRISKQEFNARWQGGYRILA
;
A
#
# COMPACT_ATOMS: atom_id res chain seq x y z
N MET A 1 111.83 -45.74 -27.72
CA MET A 1 111.73 -46.37 -26.39
C MET A 1 110.83 -45.54 -25.49
N ASN A 2 110.04 -46.19 -24.63
CA ASN A 2 109.67 -45.81 -23.26
C ASN A 2 109.52 -44.31 -22.89
N LYS A 3 108.34 -43.72 -23.14
CA LYS A 3 107.36 -43.31 -22.09
C LYS A 3 106.18 -42.53 -22.73
N PRO A 4 104.98 -42.53 -22.14
CA PRO A 4 103.82 -41.82 -22.67
C PRO A 4 103.67 -40.41 -22.07
N GLU A 5 103.48 -39.39 -22.92
CA GLU A 5 102.97 -38.08 -22.53
C GLU A 5 101.68 -37.73 -23.29
N GLN A 6 100.93 -36.77 -22.74
CA GLN A 6 99.51 -36.58 -23.02
C GLN A 6 99.25 -35.87 -24.36
N LYS A 7 98.38 -36.42 -25.20
CA LYS A 7 97.68 -35.64 -26.24
C LYS A 7 96.43 -34.99 -25.65
N LEU A 8 96.34 -33.67 -25.77
CA LEU A 8 95.16 -32.89 -25.40
C LEU A 8 93.95 -33.33 -26.24
N PHE A 9 92.81 -33.53 -25.57
CA PHE A 9 91.49 -33.39 -26.18
C PHE A 9 90.96 -31.98 -25.87
N PRO A 10 90.25 -31.31 -26.81
CA PRO A 10 89.80 -29.93 -26.63
C PRO A 10 88.70 -29.83 -25.56
N LYS A 11 88.78 -28.80 -24.72
CA LYS A 11 87.75 -28.48 -23.72
C LYS A 11 86.47 -28.01 -24.42
N PHE A 12 85.36 -28.73 -24.22
CA PHE A 12 84.03 -28.21 -24.56
C PHE A 12 83.69 -27.02 -23.65
N SER A 13 83.65 -25.83 -24.24
CA SER A 13 83.23 -24.60 -23.55
C SER A 13 81.73 -24.42 -23.72
N TYR A 14 80.96 -24.63 -22.66
CA TYR A 14 79.54 -24.25 -22.65
C TYR A 14 79.43 -22.72 -22.70
N PRO A 15 78.70 -22.13 -23.66
CA PRO A 15 78.58 -20.69 -23.75
C PRO A 15 77.83 -20.15 -22.52
N LYS A 16 78.31 -19.04 -21.94
CA LYS A 16 77.75 -18.45 -20.69
C LYS A 16 76.23 -18.26 -20.75
N LYS A 17 75.65 -17.97 -21.92
CA LYS A 17 74.19 -17.86 -22.12
C LYS A 17 73.44 -19.15 -21.75
N THR A 18 73.95 -20.33 -22.11
CA THR A 18 73.30 -21.62 -21.79
C THR A 18 73.41 -21.96 -20.31
N VAL A 19 74.55 -21.69 -19.67
CA VAL A 19 74.72 -21.89 -18.22
C VAL A 19 73.80 -20.96 -17.43
N ASN A 20 73.75 -19.68 -17.79
CA ASN A 20 72.81 -18.73 -17.20
C ASN A 20 71.36 -19.18 -17.42
N PHE A 21 70.98 -19.58 -18.65
CA PHE A 21 69.62 -20.08 -18.92
C PHE A 21 69.23 -21.26 -18.03
N ILE A 22 70.10 -22.27 -17.87
CA ILE A 22 69.84 -23.43 -17.01
C ILE A 22 69.67 -23.02 -15.54
N VAL A 23 70.53 -22.13 -15.02
CA VAL A 23 70.44 -21.64 -13.64
C VAL A 23 69.19 -20.79 -13.42
N THR A 24 68.88 -19.88 -14.33
CA THR A 24 67.70 -19.01 -14.29
C THR A 24 66.40 -19.82 -14.41
N PHE A 25 66.37 -20.82 -15.31
CA PHE A 25 65.24 -21.74 -15.46
C PHE A 25 65.04 -22.59 -14.20
N ALA A 26 66.12 -23.12 -13.61
CA ALA A 26 66.03 -23.88 -12.36
C ALA A 26 65.53 -23.02 -11.18
N PHE A 27 65.93 -21.74 -11.11
CA PHE A 27 65.46 -20.81 -10.08
C PHE A 27 63.99 -20.42 -10.28
N GLY A 28 63.58 -20.13 -11.52
CA GLY A 28 62.17 -19.87 -11.88
C GLY A 28 61.27 -21.08 -11.63
N LEU A 29 61.73 -22.29 -11.99
CA LEU A 29 61.05 -23.55 -11.71
C LEU A 29 60.91 -23.79 -10.20
N GLY A 30 61.95 -23.53 -9.41
CA GLY A 30 61.90 -23.63 -7.95
C GLY A 30 60.86 -22.69 -7.33
N MET A 31 60.77 -21.44 -7.80
CA MET A 31 59.74 -20.50 -7.35
C MET A 31 58.34 -20.91 -7.82
N ALA A 32 58.17 -21.38 -9.06
CA ALA A 32 56.89 -21.87 -9.58
C ALA A 32 56.37 -23.08 -8.79
N LEU A 33 57.24 -24.05 -8.45
CA LEU A 33 56.90 -25.19 -7.60
C LEU A 33 56.53 -24.75 -6.17
N GLY A 34 57.28 -23.80 -5.59
CA GLY A 34 56.94 -23.20 -4.29
C GLY A 34 55.59 -22.49 -4.29
N PHE A 35 55.25 -21.79 -5.38
CA PHE A 35 53.98 -21.08 -5.54
C PHE A 35 52.80 -22.05 -5.76
N ALA A 36 53.00 -23.11 -6.56
CA ALA A 36 52.02 -24.18 -6.75
C ALA A 36 51.72 -24.93 -5.44
N TRP A 37 52.74 -25.14 -4.59
CA TRP A 37 52.56 -25.67 -3.24
C TRP A 37 51.81 -24.70 -2.33
N LEU A 38 52.17 -23.40 -2.32
CA LEU A 38 51.46 -22.36 -1.56
C LEU A 38 49.97 -22.27 -1.92
N ILE A 39 49.63 -22.37 -3.21
CA ILE A 39 48.24 -22.45 -3.67
C ILE A 39 47.59 -23.77 -3.22
N SER A 40 48.31 -24.90 -3.29
CA SER A 40 47.80 -26.19 -2.79
C SER A 40 47.56 -26.22 -1.27
N LEU A 41 48.27 -25.39 -0.49
CA LEU A 41 48.05 -25.22 0.96
C LEU A 41 46.82 -24.36 1.29
N THR A 42 46.46 -23.39 0.44
CA THR A 42 45.27 -22.55 0.65
C THR A 42 43.98 -23.18 0.13
N THR A 43 44.07 -24.23 -0.70
CA THR A 43 42.92 -24.93 -1.28
C THR A 43 42.61 -26.25 -0.56
N THR A 44 41.76 -26.22 0.46
CA THR A 44 41.20 -27.43 1.09
C THR A 44 40.14 -28.07 0.19
N SER A 45 40.52 -28.99 -0.69
CA SER A 45 39.59 -29.77 -1.50
C SER A 45 38.69 -30.69 -0.64
N PRO A 46 37.36 -30.71 -0.87
CA PRO A 46 36.44 -31.61 -0.17
C PRO A 46 36.40 -33.01 -0.84
N CYS A 47 36.54 -34.07 -0.04
CA CYS A 47 36.29 -35.46 -0.46
C CYS A 47 36.09 -36.35 0.79
N PRO A 48 35.40 -37.52 0.66
CA PRO A 48 35.98 -38.65 -0.07
C PRO A 48 35.06 -39.31 -1.12
N PRO A 49 35.64 -40.01 -2.12
CA PRO A 49 34.95 -41.04 -2.89
C PRO A 49 34.89 -42.38 -2.12
N ASP A 50 34.18 -43.36 -2.68
CA ASP A 50 33.91 -44.72 -2.17
C ASP A 50 35.08 -45.38 -1.37
N PRO A 51 34.84 -45.82 -0.11
CA PRO A 51 35.84 -46.51 0.71
C PRO A 51 36.32 -47.87 0.16
N LYS A 52 35.75 -48.39 -0.94
CA LYS A 52 36.25 -49.60 -1.61
C LYS A 52 37.46 -49.38 -2.52
N ARG A 53 37.84 -48.13 -2.84
CA ARG A 53 39.00 -47.83 -3.71
C ARG A 53 40.32 -47.49 -2.98
N THR A 54 40.33 -47.50 -1.66
CA THR A 54 41.48 -47.02 -0.85
C THR A 54 42.72 -47.94 -0.89
N LEU A 55 42.68 -49.09 -1.58
CA LEU A 55 43.76 -50.10 -1.56
C LEU A 55 44.77 -49.99 -2.72
N GLU A 56 44.51 -49.19 -3.75
CA GLU A 56 45.40 -49.11 -4.95
C GLU A 56 46.14 -47.77 -5.12
N CYS A 57 45.87 -46.76 -4.29
CA CYS A 57 46.57 -45.46 -4.33
C CYS A 57 47.94 -45.45 -3.62
N ILE A 58 48.68 -46.57 -3.64
CA ILE A 58 50.08 -46.66 -3.19
C ILE A 58 50.91 -47.26 -4.33
N GLN A 59 51.43 -46.44 -5.27
CA GLN A 59 52.69 -46.68 -6.02
C GLN A 59 53.09 -45.64 -7.12
N VAL A 60 52.80 -44.34 -7.00
CA VAL A 60 53.45 -43.31 -7.86
C VAL A 60 54.13 -42.18 -7.09
N VAL A 61 54.95 -42.55 -6.10
CA VAL A 61 56.05 -41.68 -5.62
C VAL A 61 57.36 -42.21 -6.20
N LYS A 62 57.65 -41.87 -7.46
CA LYS A 62 58.98 -42.04 -8.07
C LYS A 62 59.66 -40.67 -8.14
N ALA A 63 60.81 -40.58 -7.48
CA ALA A 63 61.43 -39.30 -7.13
C ALA A 63 61.87 -38.47 -8.36
N ILE A 64 61.36 -37.25 -8.46
CA ILE A 64 61.93 -36.19 -9.31
C ILE A 64 63.14 -35.62 -8.56
N ASN A 65 64.32 -36.18 -8.83
CA ASN A 65 65.54 -35.92 -8.07
C ASN A 65 66.30 -34.68 -8.59
N ILE A 66 65.71 -33.48 -8.40
CA ILE A 66 66.32 -32.21 -8.81
C ILE A 66 67.41 -31.79 -7.82
N ILE A 67 68.67 -32.04 -8.21
CA ILE A 67 69.91 -31.37 -7.76
C ILE A 67 69.98 -31.02 -6.27
N GLY A 68 70.09 -32.04 -5.42
CA GLY A 68 70.84 -32.04 -4.14
C GLY A 68 70.35 -31.18 -2.96
N PHE A 69 69.68 -30.06 -3.18
CA PHE A 69 69.41 -29.05 -2.15
C PHE A 69 68.16 -29.36 -1.31
N PHE A 70 67.16 -30.03 -1.89
CA PHE A 70 65.85 -30.27 -1.27
C PHE A 70 65.67 -31.70 -0.73
N LYS A 71 66.73 -32.28 -0.17
CA LYS A 71 66.79 -33.73 0.17
C LYS A 71 65.82 -34.22 1.26
N ASN A 72 65.05 -33.32 1.89
CA ASN A 72 64.20 -33.61 3.06
C ASN A 72 62.77 -33.02 3.01
N ILE A 73 62.30 -32.42 1.91
CA ILE A 73 60.94 -31.84 1.86
C ILE A 73 59.98 -32.76 1.10
N ASN A 74 59.02 -33.34 1.83
CA ASN A 74 57.97 -34.19 1.26
C ASN A 74 56.75 -33.32 0.87
N ILE A 75 56.76 -32.79 -0.35
CA ILE A 75 55.80 -31.77 -0.80
C ILE A 75 54.62 -32.43 -1.52
N ASN A 76 53.42 -32.38 -0.92
CA ASN A 76 52.16 -32.76 -1.58
C ASN A 76 51.59 -31.54 -2.33
N ILE A 77 51.42 -31.64 -3.65
CA ILE A 77 50.90 -30.58 -4.54
C ILE A 77 49.76 -31.18 -5.36
N ASN A 78 48.66 -30.45 -5.52
CA ASN A 78 47.54 -30.90 -6.35
C ASN A 78 47.96 -30.91 -7.86
N PRO A 79 47.79 -32.02 -8.59
CA PRO A 79 48.15 -32.11 -10.02
C PRO A 79 47.54 -31.03 -10.92
N LEU A 80 46.33 -30.55 -10.60
CA LEU A 80 45.67 -29.45 -11.31
C LEU A 80 46.47 -28.15 -11.21
N TYR A 81 46.81 -27.73 -9.98
CA TYR A 81 47.53 -26.47 -9.75
C TYR A 81 49.00 -26.58 -10.18
N LEU A 82 49.61 -27.76 -10.02
CA LEU A 82 50.94 -28.04 -10.55
C LEU A 82 50.97 -27.87 -12.08
N SER A 83 50.02 -28.49 -12.79
CA SER A 83 49.91 -28.39 -14.26
C SER A 83 49.64 -26.96 -14.73
N LEU A 84 48.70 -26.25 -14.09
CA LEU A 84 48.37 -24.86 -14.47
C LEU A 84 49.52 -23.88 -14.19
N VAL A 85 50.20 -23.98 -13.05
CA VAL A 85 51.33 -23.10 -12.72
C VAL A 85 52.53 -23.37 -13.63
N LEU A 86 52.87 -24.63 -13.89
CA LEU A 86 53.98 -24.98 -14.79
C LEU A 86 53.68 -24.58 -16.25
N ALA A 87 52.46 -24.85 -16.73
CA ALA A 87 52.07 -24.47 -18.08
C ALA A 87 51.96 -22.95 -18.28
N GLY A 88 51.43 -22.23 -17.28
CA GLY A 88 51.35 -20.77 -17.31
C GLY A 88 52.71 -20.08 -17.26
N ALA A 89 53.61 -20.54 -16.37
CA ALA A 89 54.99 -20.05 -16.30
C ALA A 89 55.76 -20.33 -17.61
N LEU A 90 55.56 -21.52 -18.21
CA LEU A 90 56.14 -21.87 -19.50
C LEU A 90 55.55 -21.02 -20.64
N GLY A 91 54.24 -20.76 -20.65
CA GLY A 91 53.57 -19.91 -21.63
C GLY A 91 54.06 -18.45 -21.59
N GLY A 92 54.23 -17.88 -20.39
CA GLY A 92 54.80 -16.54 -20.21
C GLY A 92 56.28 -16.44 -20.64
N LEU A 93 57.09 -17.46 -20.31
CA LEU A 93 58.47 -17.55 -20.81
C LEU A 93 58.53 -17.69 -22.34
N LEU A 94 57.65 -18.49 -22.94
CA LEU A 94 57.56 -18.66 -24.38
C LEU A 94 57.10 -17.38 -25.08
N TYR A 95 56.22 -16.58 -24.47
CA TYR A 95 55.82 -15.27 -24.98
C TYR A 95 57.04 -14.36 -25.18
N SER A 96 57.82 -14.11 -24.12
CA SER A 96 59.01 -13.24 -24.23
C SER A 96 60.08 -13.80 -25.18
N ILE A 97 60.26 -15.12 -25.24
CA ILE A 97 61.25 -15.75 -26.11
C ILE A 97 60.84 -15.71 -27.60
N LEU A 98 59.54 -15.76 -27.91
CA LEU A 98 59.03 -15.84 -29.29
C LEU A 98 58.58 -14.51 -29.89
N LEU A 99 58.11 -13.55 -29.08
CA LEU A 99 57.62 -12.25 -29.53
C LEU A 99 58.60 -11.11 -29.24
N ASP A 100 59.10 -11.00 -28.00
CA ASP A 100 60.00 -9.91 -27.60
C ASP A 100 61.46 -10.18 -27.98
N GLY A 101 61.83 -11.44 -28.23
CA GLY A 101 63.13 -11.88 -28.76
C GLY A 101 64.32 -11.84 -27.78
N GLU A 102 64.21 -11.08 -26.68
CA GLU A 102 65.19 -11.04 -25.59
C GLU A 102 64.55 -11.37 -24.23
N LEU A 103 65.29 -12.10 -23.39
CA LEU A 103 64.86 -12.45 -22.02
C LEU A 103 65.48 -11.45 -21.02
N GLU A 104 64.76 -10.38 -20.67
CA GLU A 104 65.23 -9.42 -19.67
C GLU A 104 65.42 -10.06 -18.29
N LEU A 105 66.61 -9.89 -17.70
CA LEU A 105 66.87 -10.28 -16.31
C LEU A 105 66.33 -9.23 -15.32
N PRO A 106 65.90 -9.66 -14.12
CA PRO A 106 65.51 -8.74 -13.05
C PRO A 106 66.64 -7.74 -12.77
N SER A 107 66.32 -6.46 -12.80
CA SER A 107 67.31 -5.38 -12.72
C SER A 107 66.74 -4.16 -12.00
N TRP A 108 67.56 -3.44 -11.25
CA TRP A 108 67.14 -2.20 -10.61
C TRP A 108 67.07 -1.07 -11.65
N SER A 109 66.00 -0.29 -11.61
CA SER A 109 65.70 0.70 -12.64
C SER A 109 66.76 1.80 -12.69
N LYS A 110 67.40 1.94 -13.85
CA LYS A 110 68.44 2.96 -14.11
C LYS A 110 67.98 4.40 -13.89
N LYS A 111 66.65 4.66 -13.83
CA LYS A 111 66.06 5.98 -13.52
C LYS A 111 65.67 6.16 -12.05
N ASN A 112 65.48 5.08 -11.28
CA ASN A 112 65.11 5.14 -9.88
C ASN A 112 65.57 3.85 -9.17
N PRO A 113 66.70 3.87 -8.44
CA PRO A 113 67.36 2.65 -7.96
C PRO A 113 66.55 1.85 -6.93
N ASN A 114 65.49 2.44 -6.34
CA ASN A 114 64.58 1.74 -5.43
C ASN A 114 63.49 0.92 -6.16
N ASN A 115 63.31 1.10 -7.47
CA ASN A 115 62.35 0.33 -8.27
C ASN A 115 63.02 -0.87 -8.93
N LEU A 116 62.59 -2.08 -8.58
CA LEU A 116 62.94 -3.31 -9.29
C LEU A 116 62.15 -3.39 -10.60
N ASN A 117 62.83 -3.48 -11.75
CA ASN A 117 62.25 -4.11 -12.94
C ASN A 117 62.34 -5.63 -12.75
N PRO A 118 61.22 -6.36 -12.63
CA PRO A 118 61.24 -7.81 -12.45
C PRO A 118 61.67 -8.60 -13.70
N GLY A 119 61.71 -7.98 -14.89
CA GLY A 119 62.04 -8.67 -16.14
C GLY A 119 61.18 -9.91 -16.37
N PHE A 120 61.80 -11.02 -16.79
CA PHE A 120 61.11 -12.29 -17.06
C PHE A 120 60.28 -12.85 -15.88
N LEU A 121 60.53 -12.41 -14.64
CA LEU A 121 59.73 -12.84 -13.49
C LEU A 121 58.31 -12.27 -13.54
N ALA A 122 58.10 -11.05 -14.06
CA ALA A 122 56.75 -10.52 -14.26
C ALA A 122 56.00 -11.32 -15.33
N GLU A 123 56.64 -11.64 -16.46
CA GLU A 123 56.00 -12.41 -17.53
C GLU A 123 55.69 -13.85 -17.10
N ILE A 124 56.48 -14.45 -16.19
CA ILE A 124 56.08 -15.69 -15.48
C ILE A 124 54.80 -15.48 -14.66
N PHE A 125 54.69 -14.42 -13.85
CA PHE A 125 53.49 -14.19 -13.02
C PHE A 125 52.25 -13.80 -13.86
N VAL A 126 52.42 -13.06 -14.96
CA VAL A 126 51.37 -12.77 -15.95
C VAL A 126 50.93 -14.06 -16.64
N GLY A 127 51.87 -14.92 -17.05
CA GLY A 127 51.58 -16.21 -17.65
C GLY A 127 50.84 -17.18 -16.71
N ILE A 128 51.27 -17.26 -15.44
CA ILE A 128 50.53 -18.02 -14.42
C ILE A 128 49.11 -17.44 -14.25
N SER A 129 48.96 -16.12 -14.15
CA SER A 129 47.65 -15.48 -14.00
C SER A 129 46.72 -15.76 -15.19
N GLY A 130 47.24 -15.64 -16.41
CA GLY A 130 46.54 -15.96 -17.65
C GLY A 130 46.11 -17.43 -17.74
N ALA A 131 46.94 -18.37 -17.28
CA ALA A 131 46.61 -19.80 -17.21
C ALA A 131 45.40 -20.08 -16.29
N PHE A 132 45.34 -19.45 -15.11
CA PHE A 132 44.20 -19.58 -14.20
C PHE A 132 42.93 -18.92 -14.76
N ILE A 133 43.04 -17.77 -15.43
CA ILE A 133 41.89 -17.12 -16.09
C ILE A 133 41.37 -17.99 -17.24
N ALA A 134 42.25 -18.49 -18.12
CA ALA A 134 41.89 -19.39 -19.22
C ALA A 134 41.23 -20.68 -18.72
N TYR A 135 41.75 -21.28 -17.64
CA TYR A 135 41.11 -22.44 -17.01
C TYR A 135 39.76 -22.09 -16.39
N SER A 136 39.56 -20.89 -15.83
CA SER A 136 38.26 -20.49 -15.28
C SER A 136 37.17 -20.46 -16.36
N VAL A 137 37.46 -19.90 -17.54
CA VAL A 137 36.51 -19.78 -18.66
C VAL A 137 36.37 -21.03 -19.55
N LEU A 138 37.24 -22.03 -19.37
CA LEU A 138 37.17 -23.30 -20.10
C LEU A 138 35.80 -24.00 -19.87
N PRO A 139 35.06 -24.41 -20.92
CA PRO A 139 33.74 -25.05 -20.79
C PRO A 139 33.73 -26.31 -19.91
N GLN A 140 32.58 -26.62 -19.29
CA GLN A 140 32.46 -27.72 -18.32
C GLN A 140 32.62 -29.10 -18.98
N GLU A 141 32.25 -29.24 -20.25
CA GLU A 141 32.32 -30.45 -21.04
C GLU A 141 33.78 -30.90 -21.22
N LEU A 142 34.70 -29.94 -21.40
CA LEU A 142 36.14 -30.19 -21.47
C LEU A 142 36.76 -30.52 -20.11
N LYS A 143 36.17 -30.01 -19.03
CA LYS A 143 36.55 -30.32 -17.63
C LYS A 143 36.07 -31.71 -17.16
N GLN A 144 35.26 -32.41 -17.95
CA GLN A 144 34.68 -33.73 -17.62
C GLN A 144 35.18 -34.87 -18.52
N ARG A 145 36.17 -34.65 -19.39
CA ARG A 145 36.81 -35.75 -20.13
C ARG A 145 37.52 -36.71 -19.17
N GLY A 146 37.55 -38.00 -19.54
CA GLY A 146 38.17 -39.06 -18.74
C GLY A 146 39.66 -38.82 -18.46
N GLU A 147 40.14 -39.40 -17.36
CA GLU A 147 41.37 -39.05 -16.63
C GLU A 147 42.58 -38.73 -17.55
N GLN A 148 42.93 -39.61 -18.50
CA GLN A 148 44.09 -39.43 -19.39
C GLN A 148 43.98 -38.25 -20.38
N GLY A 149 42.77 -37.78 -20.70
CA GLY A 149 42.54 -36.64 -21.59
C GLY A 149 42.45 -35.30 -20.86
N LEU A 150 42.13 -35.32 -19.56
CA LEU A 150 41.88 -34.12 -18.77
C LEU A 150 43.17 -33.36 -18.46
N GLU A 151 44.24 -34.06 -18.04
CA GLU A 151 45.54 -33.46 -17.72
C GLU A 151 46.17 -32.74 -18.92
N ILE A 152 46.12 -33.38 -20.10
CA ILE A 152 46.60 -32.78 -21.36
C ILE A 152 45.78 -31.52 -21.70
N THR A 153 44.46 -31.58 -21.53
CA THR A 153 43.57 -30.43 -21.79
C THR A 153 43.85 -29.28 -20.82
N ILE A 154 44.09 -29.57 -19.53
CA ILE A 154 44.49 -28.59 -18.51
C ILE A 154 45.84 -27.96 -18.87
N PHE A 155 46.85 -28.76 -19.20
CA PHE A 155 48.20 -28.29 -19.53
C PHE A 155 48.19 -27.41 -20.78
N VAL A 156 47.51 -27.82 -21.86
CA VAL A 156 47.38 -27.01 -23.08
C VAL A 156 46.59 -25.72 -22.81
N THR A 157 45.51 -25.78 -22.02
CA THR A 157 44.75 -24.58 -21.62
C THR A 157 45.62 -23.61 -20.80
N GLY A 158 46.44 -24.13 -19.89
CA GLY A 158 47.37 -23.33 -19.10
C GLY A 158 48.49 -22.72 -19.94
N LEU A 159 48.99 -23.43 -20.96
CA LEU A 159 50.05 -22.94 -21.84
C LEU A 159 49.52 -21.85 -22.80
N VAL A 160 48.35 -22.06 -23.40
CA VAL A 160 47.66 -21.05 -24.22
C VAL A 160 47.25 -19.84 -23.37
N GLY A 161 46.72 -20.07 -22.16
CA GLY A 161 46.41 -19.00 -21.22
C GLY A 161 47.64 -18.23 -20.75
N GLY A 162 48.79 -18.90 -20.60
CA GLY A 162 50.05 -18.26 -20.25
C GLY A 162 50.63 -17.42 -21.38
N TYR A 163 50.55 -17.91 -22.62
CA TYR A 163 50.97 -17.18 -23.81
C TYR A 163 50.01 -16.01 -24.16
N GLY A 164 48.71 -16.14 -23.87
CA GLY A 164 47.71 -15.08 -24.08
C GLY A 164 47.49 -14.14 -22.89
N GLY A 165 48.16 -14.36 -21.76
CA GLY A 165 47.74 -13.85 -20.44
C GLY A 165 47.63 -12.33 -20.36
N LYS A 166 48.54 -11.61 -21.02
CA LYS A 166 48.61 -10.14 -21.07
C LYS A 166 47.35 -9.54 -21.71
N ALA A 167 47.07 -9.93 -22.96
CA ALA A 167 45.89 -9.47 -23.70
C ALA A 167 44.56 -9.89 -23.05
N ILE A 168 44.51 -11.07 -22.41
CA ILE A 168 43.33 -11.52 -21.66
C ILE A 168 43.11 -10.65 -20.41
N LEU A 169 44.17 -10.26 -19.71
CA LEU A 169 44.10 -9.41 -18.53
C LEU A 169 43.70 -7.96 -18.90
N ASP A 170 44.28 -7.41 -19.97
CA ASP A 170 43.98 -6.07 -20.46
C ASP A 170 42.50 -5.95 -20.90
N ALA A 171 42.00 -6.91 -21.69
CA ALA A 171 40.60 -6.96 -22.11
C ALA A 171 39.62 -7.19 -20.93
N ALA A 172 40.05 -7.90 -19.88
CA ALA A 172 39.27 -8.04 -18.65
C ALA A 172 39.23 -6.72 -17.85
N LEU A 173 40.35 -6.00 -17.78
CA LEU A 173 40.47 -4.72 -17.09
C LEU A 173 39.63 -3.63 -17.76
N GLU A 174 39.72 -3.50 -19.08
CA GLU A 174 38.92 -2.55 -19.88
C GLU A 174 37.42 -2.78 -19.66
N LYS A 175 36.98 -4.04 -19.70
CA LYS A 175 35.57 -4.44 -19.47
C LYS A 175 35.10 -4.21 -18.02
N VAL A 176 36.00 -4.13 -17.05
CA VAL A 176 35.68 -3.70 -15.67
C VAL A 176 35.57 -2.17 -15.60
N MET A 177 36.47 -1.44 -16.24
CA MET A 177 36.44 0.03 -16.28
C MET A 177 35.20 0.58 -17.01
N GLU A 178 34.77 -0.07 -18.09
CA GLU A 178 33.51 0.23 -18.78
C GLU A 178 32.28 -0.01 -17.89
N ARG A 179 32.28 -1.10 -17.10
CA ARG A 179 31.23 -1.41 -16.13
C ARG A 179 31.15 -0.43 -14.97
N ILE A 180 32.28 0.11 -14.52
CA ILE A 180 32.30 1.17 -13.49
C ILE A 180 31.66 2.45 -14.06
N LYS A 181 32.14 2.94 -15.21
CA LYS A 181 31.57 4.14 -15.87
C LYS A 181 30.07 4.04 -16.13
N THR A 182 29.60 2.88 -16.58
CA THR A 182 28.16 2.66 -16.84
C THR A 182 27.34 2.50 -15.56
N ALA A 183 27.91 2.00 -14.46
CA ALA A 183 27.26 1.97 -13.16
C ALA A 183 27.14 3.37 -12.54
N ASP A 184 28.19 4.20 -12.63
CA ASP A 184 28.17 5.58 -12.13
C ASP A 184 27.14 6.44 -12.89
N LEU A 185 27.11 6.35 -14.23
CA LEU A 185 26.11 7.06 -15.06
C LEU A 185 24.67 6.57 -14.77
N ALA A 186 24.49 5.27 -14.54
CA ALA A 186 23.19 4.72 -14.17
C ALA A 186 22.73 5.17 -12.77
N LYS A 187 23.68 5.33 -11.84
CA LYS A 187 23.43 5.85 -10.49
C LYS A 187 23.03 7.33 -10.54
N GLU A 188 23.79 8.18 -11.23
CA GLU A 188 23.48 9.60 -11.40
C GLU A 188 22.09 9.82 -12.01
N LYS A 189 21.77 9.02 -13.06
CA LYS A 189 20.43 9.03 -13.65
C LYS A 189 19.35 8.59 -12.66
N ALA A 190 19.57 7.54 -11.86
CA ALA A 190 18.61 7.09 -10.87
C ALA A 190 18.39 8.14 -9.75
N GLU A 191 19.46 8.78 -9.27
CA GLU A 191 19.38 9.85 -8.25
C GLU A 191 18.63 11.10 -8.79
N SER A 192 18.79 11.42 -10.08
CA SER A 192 17.98 12.46 -10.74
C SER A 192 16.50 12.07 -10.84
N GLN A 193 16.19 10.83 -11.25
CA GLN A 193 14.81 10.35 -11.38
C GLN A 193 14.09 10.19 -10.03
N CYS A 194 14.81 9.88 -8.94
CA CYS A 194 14.24 9.87 -7.59
C CYS A 194 13.78 11.27 -7.16
N LYS A 195 14.62 12.31 -7.34
CA LYS A 195 14.26 13.69 -6.99
C LYS A 195 13.04 14.18 -7.77
N GLU A 196 13.00 13.91 -9.08
CA GLU A 196 11.85 14.25 -9.93
C GLU A 196 10.56 13.55 -9.45
N LEU A 197 10.65 12.34 -8.91
CA LEU A 197 9.51 11.61 -8.34
C LEU A 197 9.10 12.14 -6.96
N GLU A 198 10.07 12.53 -6.12
CA GLU A 198 9.83 13.13 -4.80
C GLU A 198 9.07 14.45 -4.90
N GLU A 199 9.45 15.35 -5.82
CA GLU A 199 8.72 16.61 -6.05
C GLU A 199 7.29 16.36 -6.59
N LYS A 200 7.11 15.38 -7.48
CA LYS A 200 5.79 14.97 -7.98
C LYS A 200 4.87 14.46 -6.87
N ILE A 201 5.42 13.71 -5.92
CA ILE A 201 4.68 13.23 -4.75
C ILE A 201 4.35 14.40 -3.82
N HIS A 202 5.29 15.31 -3.57
CA HIS A 202 5.10 16.46 -2.68
C HIS A 202 4.01 17.43 -3.18
N ILE A 203 4.06 17.83 -4.45
CA ILE A 203 3.04 18.70 -5.07
C ILE A 203 1.64 18.04 -4.99
N ARG A 204 1.55 16.73 -5.28
CA ARG A 204 0.30 15.97 -5.15
C ARG A 204 -0.21 15.93 -3.70
N ASN A 205 0.68 15.81 -2.71
CA ASN A 205 0.30 15.78 -1.31
C ASN A 205 -0.26 17.14 -0.84
N LEU A 206 0.41 18.25 -1.19
CA LEU A 206 -0.09 19.60 -0.90
C LEU A 206 -1.47 19.85 -1.53
N VAL A 207 -1.66 19.48 -2.80
CA VAL A 207 -2.95 19.57 -3.51
C VAL A 207 -4.05 18.72 -2.84
N ASN A 208 -3.72 17.50 -2.42
CA ASN A 208 -4.66 16.64 -1.70
C ASN A 208 -5.02 17.21 -0.31
N GLN A 209 -4.04 17.72 0.43
CA GLN A 209 -4.24 18.35 1.74
C GLN A 209 -5.09 19.62 1.63
N GLN A 210 -4.85 20.47 0.62
CA GLN A 210 -5.68 21.62 0.29
C GLN A 210 -7.14 21.22 0.07
N ILE A 211 -7.40 20.20 -0.77
CA ILE A 211 -8.77 19.73 -1.08
C ILE A 211 -9.46 19.10 0.14
N GLN A 212 -8.73 18.34 0.96
CA GLN A 212 -9.31 17.60 2.09
C GLN A 212 -9.51 18.47 3.33
N ASN A 213 -8.48 19.21 3.74
CA ASN A 213 -8.37 19.91 5.02
C ASN A 213 -8.16 21.42 4.86
N GLY A 214 -7.56 21.84 3.75
CA GLY A 214 -7.04 23.20 3.56
C GLY A 214 -5.55 23.29 3.95
N LEU A 215 -4.85 24.23 3.34
CA LEU A 215 -3.48 24.62 3.67
C LEU A 215 -3.46 25.95 4.43
N ASN A 216 -2.45 26.14 5.28
CA ASN A 216 -2.15 27.47 5.81
C ASN A 216 -1.45 28.34 4.74
N GLN A 217 -1.37 29.65 4.97
CA GLN A 217 -0.86 30.60 3.96
C GLN A 217 0.57 30.28 3.45
N SER A 218 1.43 29.73 4.30
CA SER A 218 2.80 29.35 3.93
C SER A 218 2.83 28.10 3.04
N GLU A 219 2.10 27.05 3.44
CA GLU A 219 1.93 25.83 2.63
C GLU A 219 1.24 26.12 1.29
N LEU A 220 0.29 27.05 1.27
CA LEU A 220 -0.44 27.44 0.07
C LEU A 220 0.47 28.15 -0.93
N SER A 221 1.32 29.06 -0.47
CA SER A 221 2.32 29.72 -1.31
C SER A 221 3.40 28.74 -1.79
N GLU A 222 3.83 27.77 -0.97
CA GLU A 222 4.72 26.70 -1.41
C GLU A 222 4.07 25.84 -2.52
N MET A 223 2.79 25.48 -2.37
CA MET A 223 2.04 24.75 -3.39
C MET A 223 1.95 25.54 -4.70
N GLN A 224 1.72 26.86 -4.61
CA GLN A 224 1.66 27.75 -5.77
C GLN A 224 3.01 27.84 -6.51
N GLU A 225 4.10 28.17 -5.80
CA GLU A 225 5.45 28.27 -6.36
C GLU A 225 5.89 26.95 -7.03
N LYS A 226 5.70 25.81 -6.34
CA LYS A 226 6.07 24.49 -6.86
C LYS A 226 5.22 24.06 -8.05
N LEU A 227 3.94 24.45 -8.11
CA LEU A 227 3.08 24.15 -9.25
C LEU A 227 3.39 25.05 -10.45
N GLU A 228 3.82 26.29 -10.25
CA GLU A 228 4.25 27.20 -11.32
C GLU A 228 5.46 26.62 -12.07
N GLY A 229 6.49 26.19 -11.33
CA GLY A 229 7.68 25.53 -11.88
C GLY A 229 7.49 24.10 -12.37
N ALA A 230 6.33 23.48 -12.14
CA ALA A 230 6.11 22.06 -12.46
C ALA A 230 5.99 21.78 -13.97
N THR A 231 6.31 20.53 -14.36
CA THR A 231 6.13 20.06 -15.75
C THR A 231 4.66 19.82 -16.10
N ASP A 232 4.33 19.91 -17.39
CA ASP A 232 2.95 19.78 -17.91
C ASP A 232 2.22 18.53 -17.42
N ASP A 233 2.91 17.41 -17.26
CA ASP A 233 2.28 16.16 -16.79
C ASP A 233 1.87 16.23 -15.32
N VAL A 234 2.60 16.97 -14.49
CA VAL A 234 2.21 17.27 -13.10
C VAL A 234 1.03 18.23 -13.09
N LYS A 235 1.08 19.30 -13.90
CA LYS A 235 -0.01 20.28 -14.04
C LYS A 235 -1.31 19.61 -14.50
N LYS A 236 -1.26 18.67 -15.46
CA LYS A 236 -2.39 17.82 -15.88
C LYS A 236 -2.93 16.94 -14.74
N ILE A 237 -2.05 16.29 -13.96
CA ILE A 237 -2.46 15.46 -12.81
C ILE A 237 -3.17 16.32 -11.75
N VAL A 238 -2.62 17.48 -11.42
CA VAL A 238 -3.20 18.42 -10.44
C VAL A 238 -4.53 19.00 -10.94
N PHE A 239 -4.60 19.39 -12.21
CA PHE A 239 -5.85 19.84 -12.86
C PHE A 239 -6.95 18.78 -12.74
N ASN A 240 -6.66 17.52 -13.08
CA ASN A 240 -7.64 16.43 -12.97
C ASN A 240 -8.11 16.22 -11.53
N ILE A 241 -7.19 16.18 -10.56
CA ILE A 241 -7.53 16.03 -9.12
C ILE A 241 -8.44 17.17 -8.62
N ALA A 242 -8.14 18.41 -8.99
CA ALA A 242 -8.97 19.57 -8.64
C ALA A 242 -10.33 19.54 -9.36
N HIS A 243 -10.36 19.14 -10.65
CA HIS A 243 -11.59 19.01 -11.44
C HIS A 243 -12.53 17.95 -10.86
N ASP A 244 -12.02 16.76 -10.55
CA ASP A 244 -12.81 15.66 -9.98
C ASP A 244 -13.34 16.01 -8.59
N ALA A 245 -12.52 16.66 -7.75
CA ALA A 245 -12.96 17.19 -6.45
C ALA A 245 -14.09 18.21 -6.60
N ARG A 246 -13.99 19.14 -7.55
CA ARG A 246 -15.02 20.15 -7.85
C ARG A 246 -16.30 19.50 -8.43
N SER A 247 -16.14 18.44 -9.24
CA SER A 247 -17.23 17.68 -9.83
C SER A 247 -18.03 16.88 -8.79
N LEU A 248 -17.34 16.24 -7.85
CA LEU A 248 -17.96 15.55 -6.70
C LEU A 248 -18.63 16.53 -5.72
N GLY A 249 -18.03 17.71 -5.51
CA GLY A 249 -18.57 18.77 -4.66
C GLY A 249 -19.94 19.29 -5.12
N ARG A 250 -20.13 19.47 -6.43
CA ARG A 250 -21.44 19.87 -7.00
C ARG A 250 -22.55 18.85 -6.77
N ARG A 251 -22.22 17.55 -6.69
CA ARG A 251 -23.18 16.46 -6.58
C ARG A 251 -23.51 16.05 -5.14
N THR A 252 -22.81 16.59 -4.14
CA THR A 252 -22.97 16.18 -2.73
C THR A 252 -22.84 17.35 -1.76
N LEU A 253 -23.91 17.70 -1.06
CA LEU A 253 -23.92 18.79 -0.05
C LEU A 253 -22.81 18.64 1.01
N THR A 254 -22.46 17.41 1.38
CA THR A 254 -21.39 17.05 2.34
C THR A 254 -19.99 17.52 1.93
N PHE A 255 -19.78 17.93 0.68
CA PHE A 255 -18.49 18.38 0.16
C PHE A 255 -18.47 19.85 -0.30
N LYS A 256 -19.46 20.66 0.10
CA LYS A 256 -19.53 22.09 -0.28
C LYS A 256 -18.24 22.86 0.07
N ASP A 257 -17.67 22.60 1.24
CA ASP A 257 -16.43 23.26 1.70
C ASP A 257 -15.18 22.89 0.90
N ARG A 258 -15.23 21.85 0.05
CA ARG A 258 -14.13 21.49 -0.85
C ARG A 258 -14.14 22.30 -2.14
N LEU A 259 -15.29 22.85 -2.55
CA LEU A 259 -15.42 23.66 -3.76
C LEU A 259 -14.52 24.91 -3.67
N SER A 260 -14.64 25.67 -2.59
CA SER A 260 -13.80 26.86 -2.34
C SER A 260 -12.31 26.54 -2.28
N ARG A 261 -11.94 25.38 -1.72
CA ARG A 261 -10.54 24.93 -1.62
C ARG A 261 -9.91 24.59 -2.97
N THR A 262 -10.70 24.29 -4.01
CA THR A 262 -10.17 24.11 -5.37
C THR A 262 -9.75 25.42 -6.06
N ILE A 263 -10.30 26.57 -5.64
CA ILE A 263 -10.05 27.86 -6.30
C ILE A 263 -8.54 28.21 -6.31
N PRO A 264 -7.79 28.18 -5.18
CA PRO A 264 -6.35 28.47 -5.18
C PRO A 264 -5.49 27.51 -6.03
N ILE A 265 -5.97 26.30 -6.32
CA ILE A 265 -5.28 25.33 -7.17
C ILE A 265 -5.48 25.71 -8.64
N PHE A 266 -6.70 26.11 -9.03
CA PHE A 266 -6.97 26.62 -10.38
C PHE A 266 -6.33 27.98 -10.63
N GLU A 267 -6.28 28.87 -9.63
CA GLU A 267 -5.53 30.13 -9.67
C GLU A 267 -4.04 29.87 -9.96
N ALA A 268 -3.43 28.90 -9.27
CA ALA A 268 -2.03 28.49 -9.50
C ALA A 268 -1.81 27.89 -10.90
N LEU A 269 -2.73 27.06 -11.38
CA LEU A 269 -2.65 26.49 -12.74
C LEU A 269 -2.74 27.58 -13.81
N VAL A 270 -3.66 28.55 -13.68
CA VAL A 270 -3.81 29.69 -14.59
C VAL A 270 -2.63 30.65 -14.51
N ALA A 271 -2.04 30.87 -13.33
CA ALA A 271 -0.78 31.60 -13.20
C ALA A 271 0.36 30.90 -13.97
N SER A 272 0.43 29.57 -13.88
CA SER A 272 1.48 28.77 -14.53
C SER A 272 1.33 28.61 -16.05
N ASP A 273 0.11 28.73 -16.59
CA ASP A 273 -0.21 28.73 -18.02
C ASP A 273 -1.56 29.43 -18.29
N ASN A 274 -1.52 30.75 -18.43
CA ASN A 274 -2.69 31.57 -18.78
C ASN A 274 -3.09 31.45 -20.27
N ASN A 275 -2.43 30.58 -21.05
CA ASN A 275 -2.85 30.23 -22.41
C ASN A 275 -3.57 28.88 -22.47
N ASN A 276 -3.78 28.23 -21.32
CA ASN A 276 -4.59 27.03 -21.24
C ASN A 276 -6.10 27.37 -21.21
N PRO A 277 -6.91 26.98 -22.22
CA PRO A 277 -8.35 27.22 -22.20
C PRO A 277 -9.06 26.42 -21.10
N SER A 278 -8.53 25.26 -20.71
CA SER A 278 -9.16 24.38 -19.71
C SER A 278 -8.95 24.90 -18.28
N TYR A 279 -7.77 25.43 -17.96
CA TYR A 279 -7.49 26.01 -16.64
C TYR A 279 -8.33 27.27 -16.43
N ASN A 280 -8.39 28.14 -17.45
CA ASN A 280 -9.24 29.33 -17.46
C ASN A 280 -10.73 28.96 -17.29
N ALA A 281 -11.25 27.97 -18.04
CA ALA A 281 -12.65 27.56 -17.92
C ALA A 281 -12.99 27.03 -16.52
N GLU A 282 -12.17 26.14 -15.96
CA GLU A 282 -12.42 25.57 -14.63
C GLU A 282 -12.32 26.59 -13.50
N LEU A 283 -11.38 27.55 -13.57
CA LEU A 283 -11.30 28.66 -12.63
C LEU A 283 -12.56 29.54 -12.71
N GLY A 284 -12.99 29.88 -13.92
CA GLY A 284 -14.23 30.63 -14.15
C GLY A 284 -15.46 29.93 -13.57
N TYR A 285 -15.60 28.62 -13.81
CA TYR A 285 -16.68 27.83 -13.20
C TYR A 285 -16.57 27.74 -11.67
N ALA A 286 -15.36 27.74 -11.10
CA ALA A 286 -15.16 27.68 -9.66
C ALA A 286 -15.67 28.96 -8.98
N TYR A 287 -15.43 30.15 -9.58
CA TYR A 287 -15.96 31.43 -9.10
C TYR A 287 -17.48 31.59 -9.24
N ILE A 288 -18.14 30.93 -10.21
CA ILE A 288 -19.62 30.85 -10.23
C ILE A 288 -20.12 30.10 -8.98
N SER A 289 -19.41 29.05 -8.58
CA SER A 289 -19.74 28.23 -7.40
C SER A 289 -19.17 28.73 -6.07
N SER A 290 -18.42 29.85 -6.04
CA SER A 290 -17.83 30.37 -4.81
C SER A 290 -18.90 30.96 -3.88
N GLN A 291 -18.54 31.23 -2.62
CA GLN A 291 -19.47 31.70 -1.60
C GLN A 291 -18.85 32.91 -0.87
N PRO A 292 -19.21 34.17 -1.22
CA PRO A 292 -20.14 34.55 -2.30
C PRO A 292 -19.59 34.23 -3.71
N PRO A 293 -20.44 34.14 -4.74
CA PRO A 293 -20.02 34.04 -6.14
C PRO A 293 -19.25 35.27 -6.60
N ASP A 294 -18.17 35.08 -7.37
CA ASP A 294 -17.36 36.15 -7.97
C ASP A 294 -17.60 36.18 -9.49
N LEU A 295 -18.77 36.71 -9.87
CA LEU A 295 -19.29 36.58 -11.23
C LEU A 295 -18.50 37.39 -12.28
N ASP A 296 -17.89 38.51 -11.88
CA ASP A 296 -17.05 39.31 -12.78
C ASP A 296 -15.73 38.58 -13.12
N LYS A 297 -15.06 37.96 -12.13
CA LYS A 297 -13.94 37.05 -12.44
C LYS A 297 -14.39 35.84 -13.25
N ALA A 298 -15.53 35.25 -12.92
CA ALA A 298 -16.06 34.12 -13.67
C ALA A 298 -16.23 34.43 -15.17
N ILE A 299 -16.81 35.60 -15.51
CA ILE A 299 -16.93 36.06 -16.89
C ILE A 299 -15.55 36.29 -17.51
N SER A 300 -14.63 36.99 -16.83
CA SER A 300 -13.28 37.28 -17.33
C SER A 300 -12.49 36.02 -17.72
N TYR A 301 -12.47 35.01 -16.85
CA TYR A 301 -11.79 33.74 -17.16
C TYR A 301 -12.52 32.90 -18.22
N LEU A 302 -13.85 33.00 -18.32
CA LEU A 302 -14.61 32.32 -19.38
C LEU A 302 -14.48 33.01 -20.75
N ASP A 303 -14.41 34.34 -20.79
CA ASP A 303 -14.03 35.10 -21.98
C ASP A 303 -12.65 34.64 -22.48
N ARG A 304 -11.65 34.58 -21.59
CA ARG A 304 -10.30 34.11 -21.91
C ARG A 304 -10.27 32.65 -22.38
N ALA A 305 -11.05 31.76 -21.75
CA ALA A 305 -11.18 30.38 -22.19
C ALA A 305 -11.79 30.24 -23.60
N ILE A 306 -12.70 31.14 -23.97
CA ILE A 306 -13.36 31.17 -25.29
C ILE A 306 -12.44 31.75 -26.37
N GLU A 307 -11.62 32.75 -26.06
CA GLU A 307 -10.54 33.24 -26.95
C GLU A 307 -9.53 32.14 -27.30
N LEU A 308 -9.09 31.37 -26.29
CA LEU A 308 -8.05 30.36 -26.41
C LEU A 308 -8.53 29.03 -27.02
N ARG A 309 -9.83 28.87 -27.28
CA ARG A 309 -10.43 27.62 -27.74
C ARG A 309 -10.11 27.35 -29.21
N ILE A 310 -9.29 26.33 -29.47
CA ILE A 310 -9.04 25.81 -30.83
C ILE A 310 -10.38 25.42 -31.49
N PRO A 311 -10.73 26.00 -32.67
CA PRO A 311 -11.96 25.67 -33.37
C PRO A 311 -12.08 24.18 -33.70
N GLY A 312 -13.21 23.57 -33.31
CA GLY A 312 -13.52 22.16 -33.58
C GLY A 312 -12.84 21.12 -32.67
N ALA A 313 -12.00 21.53 -31.70
CA ALA A 313 -11.19 20.59 -30.90
C ALA A 313 -11.93 19.94 -29.71
N SER A 314 -13.13 20.39 -29.34
CA SER A 314 -13.88 19.87 -28.18
C SER A 314 -15.39 19.85 -28.39
N THR A 315 -16.00 18.70 -28.10
CA THR A 315 -17.47 18.51 -28.03
C THR A 315 -18.10 19.11 -26.76
N GLU A 316 -17.29 19.49 -25.77
CA GLU A 316 -17.75 20.13 -24.54
C GLU A 316 -17.66 21.67 -24.59
N GLY A 317 -17.16 22.23 -25.70
CA GLY A 317 -16.84 23.66 -25.80
C GLY A 317 -17.99 24.61 -25.49
N TRP A 318 -19.24 24.19 -25.70
CA TRP A 318 -20.47 24.92 -25.38
C TRP A 318 -20.66 25.19 -23.87
N LYS A 319 -20.02 24.40 -22.99
CA LYS A 319 -20.08 24.63 -21.54
C LYS A 319 -19.48 25.99 -21.16
N TYR A 320 -18.61 26.54 -22.00
CA TYR A 320 -17.94 27.81 -21.76
C TYR A 320 -18.97 28.94 -21.91
N GLU A 321 -19.66 29.02 -23.05
CA GLU A 321 -20.77 29.96 -23.29
C GLU A 321 -21.94 29.73 -22.30
N MET A 322 -22.30 28.48 -21.99
CA MET A 322 -23.39 28.15 -21.06
C MET A 322 -23.15 28.71 -19.64
N ASN A 323 -21.96 28.53 -19.08
CA ASN A 323 -21.63 29.09 -17.76
C ASN A 323 -21.47 30.61 -17.80
N ARG A 324 -20.98 31.18 -18.92
CA ARG A 324 -20.88 32.63 -19.09
C ARG A 324 -22.28 33.27 -19.13
N ALA A 325 -23.26 32.63 -19.77
CA ALA A 325 -24.66 33.03 -19.69
C ALA A 325 -25.20 32.98 -18.25
N ILE A 326 -24.93 31.91 -17.49
CA ILE A 326 -25.34 31.80 -16.06
C ILE A 326 -24.74 32.94 -15.23
N ALA A 327 -23.44 33.23 -15.38
CA ALA A 327 -22.78 34.33 -14.66
C ALA A 327 -23.35 35.71 -15.06
N ARG A 328 -23.61 35.93 -16.37
CA ARG A 328 -24.23 37.17 -16.87
C ARG A 328 -25.66 37.37 -16.36
N ILE A 329 -26.44 36.30 -16.30
CA ILE A 329 -27.79 36.31 -15.70
C ILE A 329 -27.73 36.59 -14.19
N GLY A 330 -26.74 36.05 -13.48
CA GLY A 330 -26.53 36.29 -12.05
C GLY A 330 -26.15 37.75 -11.71
N LEU A 331 -25.52 38.48 -12.63
CA LEU A 331 -25.28 39.92 -12.53
C LEU A 331 -26.50 40.79 -12.89
N GLY A 332 -27.58 40.18 -13.39
CA GLY A 332 -28.85 40.86 -13.67
C GLY A 332 -28.72 42.04 -14.63
N ASN A 333 -29.26 43.20 -14.23
CA ASN A 333 -29.33 44.40 -15.07
C ASN A 333 -27.96 45.02 -15.44
N SER A 334 -26.86 44.55 -14.85
CA SER A 334 -25.50 45.01 -15.17
C SER A 334 -24.94 44.42 -16.47
N GLN A 335 -25.63 43.47 -17.10
CA GLN A 335 -25.17 42.75 -18.30
C GLN A 335 -26.18 42.86 -19.44
N SER A 336 -25.69 42.82 -20.68
CA SER A 336 -26.55 42.96 -21.87
C SER A 336 -27.36 41.68 -22.14
N ARG A 337 -28.66 41.86 -22.40
CA ARG A 337 -29.54 40.77 -22.87
C ARG A 337 -29.08 40.20 -24.21
N ASP A 338 -28.46 41.03 -25.06
CA ASP A 338 -27.88 40.58 -26.34
C ASP A 338 -26.67 39.67 -26.14
N ASP A 339 -25.85 39.88 -25.11
CA ASP A 339 -24.67 39.05 -24.85
C ASP A 339 -25.04 37.71 -24.19
N ILE A 340 -26.09 37.69 -23.38
CA ILE A 340 -26.73 36.44 -22.91
C ILE A 340 -27.33 35.69 -24.11
N LEU A 341 -28.04 36.37 -25.01
CA LEU A 341 -28.61 35.75 -26.21
C LEU A 341 -27.55 35.19 -27.16
N LYS A 342 -26.41 35.88 -27.34
CA LYS A 342 -25.24 35.37 -28.10
C LYS A 342 -24.69 34.09 -27.49
N ASP A 343 -24.55 34.02 -26.16
CA ASP A 343 -24.08 32.81 -25.47
C ASP A 343 -25.06 31.64 -25.65
N LEU A 344 -26.35 31.86 -25.42
CA LEU A 344 -27.37 30.82 -25.57
C LEU A 344 -27.50 30.30 -27.02
N PHE A 345 -27.37 31.19 -28.01
CA PHE A 345 -27.33 30.79 -29.43
C PHE A 345 -26.03 30.06 -29.81
N ALA A 346 -24.91 30.35 -29.16
CA ALA A 346 -23.67 29.61 -29.33
C ALA A 346 -23.69 28.23 -28.63
N VAL A 347 -24.47 28.06 -27.57
CA VAL A 347 -24.78 26.74 -26.98
C VAL A 347 -25.66 25.93 -27.94
N GLU A 348 -26.71 26.55 -28.48
CA GLU A 348 -27.61 25.94 -29.47
C GLU A 348 -26.83 25.32 -30.64
N GLN A 349 -26.09 26.13 -31.41
CA GLN A 349 -25.30 25.68 -32.57
C GLN A 349 -24.25 24.59 -32.27
N ARG A 350 -23.95 24.30 -30.99
CA ARG A 350 -22.94 23.33 -30.56
C ARG A 350 -23.51 22.06 -29.92
N LYS A 351 -24.75 22.09 -29.41
CA LYS A 351 -25.36 20.95 -28.68
C LYS A 351 -26.89 20.81 -28.82
N GLY A 352 -27.61 21.88 -29.13
CA GLY A 352 -29.04 21.99 -28.79
C GLY A 352 -29.21 22.55 -27.38
N LEU A 353 -29.85 23.72 -27.26
CA LEU A 353 -30.00 24.43 -25.99
C LEU A 353 -30.92 23.67 -25.03
N ALA A 354 -31.97 23.01 -25.53
CA ALA A 354 -32.81 22.11 -24.72
C ALA A 354 -31.97 20.99 -24.08
N GLN A 355 -31.13 20.30 -24.87
CA GLN A 355 -30.26 19.22 -24.35
C GLN A 355 -29.17 19.75 -23.40
N ALA A 356 -28.72 21.01 -23.57
CA ALA A 356 -27.80 21.66 -22.65
C ALA A 356 -28.46 22.03 -21.32
N ILE A 357 -29.71 22.51 -21.35
CA ILE A 357 -30.51 22.81 -20.14
C ILE A 357 -30.82 21.53 -19.37
N ASP A 358 -31.35 20.48 -20.01
CA ASP A 358 -31.65 19.20 -19.37
C ASP A 358 -30.43 18.57 -18.68
N GLU A 359 -29.25 18.73 -19.28
CA GLU A 359 -27.99 18.32 -18.67
C GLU A 359 -27.62 19.15 -17.44
N TYR A 360 -27.81 20.47 -17.47
CA TYR A 360 -27.46 21.36 -16.36
C TYR A 360 -28.44 21.26 -15.19
N GLU A 361 -29.73 21.04 -15.46
CA GLU A 361 -30.74 20.73 -14.44
C GLU A 361 -30.41 19.39 -13.75
N ARG A 362 -30.09 18.35 -14.53
CA ARG A 362 -29.71 17.01 -14.00
C ARG A 362 -28.41 17.03 -13.20
N ASP A 363 -27.40 17.78 -13.65
CA ASP A 363 -26.09 17.85 -13.01
C ASP A 363 -26.00 18.95 -11.91
N GLY A 364 -27.10 19.68 -11.65
CA GLY A 364 -27.27 20.58 -10.50
C GLY A 364 -26.40 21.85 -10.56
N VAL A 365 -26.01 22.30 -11.76
CA VAL A 365 -24.87 23.21 -11.96
C VAL A 365 -25.06 24.59 -11.33
N ASP A 366 -26.30 25.11 -11.28
CA ASP A 366 -26.64 26.42 -10.70
C ASP A 366 -27.29 26.31 -9.30
N GLY A 367 -27.20 25.14 -8.67
CA GLY A 367 -27.89 24.82 -7.41
C GLY A 367 -29.33 24.34 -7.57
N GLY A 368 -29.82 24.15 -8.80
CA GLY A 368 -31.21 23.80 -9.09
C GLY A 368 -32.14 25.02 -9.17
N ASN A 369 -31.57 26.19 -9.49
CA ASN A 369 -32.30 27.45 -9.62
C ASN A 369 -32.92 27.64 -11.03
N ASN A 370 -32.62 26.76 -11.97
CA ASN A 370 -33.10 26.76 -13.36
C ASN A 370 -32.91 28.12 -14.06
N SER A 371 -31.77 28.76 -13.81
CA SER A 371 -31.49 30.18 -14.10
C SER A 371 -31.68 30.55 -15.57
N ILE A 372 -31.23 29.70 -16.49
CA ILE A 372 -31.44 29.89 -17.94
C ILE A 372 -32.93 29.86 -18.31
N LYS A 373 -33.66 28.87 -17.80
CA LYS A 373 -35.08 28.61 -18.10
C LYS A 373 -35.97 29.72 -17.54
N ASN A 374 -35.68 30.17 -16.33
CA ASN A 374 -36.33 31.33 -15.71
C ASN A 374 -36.06 32.61 -16.50
N TRP A 375 -34.82 32.85 -16.94
CA TRP A 375 -34.49 34.01 -17.77
C TRP A 375 -35.18 33.98 -19.15
N LEU A 376 -35.23 32.81 -19.80
CA LEU A 376 -35.95 32.62 -21.08
C LEU A 376 -37.44 32.94 -20.95
N ILE A 377 -38.09 32.44 -19.89
CA ILE A 377 -39.51 32.73 -19.60
C ILE A 377 -39.71 34.23 -19.34
N GLN A 378 -38.86 34.85 -18.52
CA GLN A 378 -38.93 36.29 -18.19
C GLN A 378 -38.68 37.23 -19.38
N ASN A 379 -38.04 36.73 -20.46
CA ASN A 379 -37.71 37.52 -21.65
C ASN A 379 -38.43 37.04 -22.92
N GLN A 380 -39.41 36.15 -22.81
CA GLN A 380 -40.06 35.49 -23.95
C GLN A 380 -40.62 36.48 -25.00
N ASP A 381 -41.30 37.53 -24.57
CA ASP A 381 -41.82 38.57 -25.48
C ASP A 381 -40.72 39.29 -26.26
N TRP A 382 -39.59 39.60 -25.61
CA TRP A 382 -38.44 40.25 -26.23
C TRP A 382 -37.68 39.29 -27.17
N LEU A 383 -37.52 38.02 -26.75
CA LEU A 383 -36.91 36.95 -27.57
C LEU A 383 -37.71 36.70 -28.84
N SER A 384 -39.04 36.74 -28.79
CA SER A 384 -39.91 36.57 -29.96
C SER A 384 -39.69 37.62 -31.06
N GLN A 385 -39.14 38.79 -30.69
CA GLN A 385 -38.82 39.90 -31.59
C GLN A 385 -37.39 39.83 -32.14
N GLN A 386 -36.52 38.97 -31.59
CA GLN A 386 -35.15 38.80 -32.06
C GLN A 386 -35.06 37.73 -33.15
N THR A 387 -34.30 38.02 -34.22
CA THR A 387 -34.10 37.13 -35.38
C THR A 387 -33.72 35.70 -34.98
N ASN A 388 -32.89 35.54 -33.95
CA ASN A 388 -32.45 34.24 -33.45
C ASN A 388 -33.25 33.77 -32.22
N GLY A 389 -33.92 34.69 -31.50
CA GLY A 389 -34.63 34.39 -30.26
C GLY A 389 -35.89 33.57 -30.49
N LYS A 390 -36.61 33.79 -31.60
CA LYS A 390 -37.77 32.97 -31.97
C LYS A 390 -37.39 31.50 -32.18
N ALA A 391 -36.31 31.20 -32.89
CA ALA A 391 -35.89 29.82 -33.14
C ALA A 391 -35.58 29.05 -31.83
N LEU A 392 -34.96 29.73 -30.86
CA LEU A 392 -34.69 29.17 -29.53
C LEU A 392 -35.98 28.88 -28.73
N LEU A 393 -37.03 29.68 -28.92
CA LEU A 393 -38.35 29.46 -28.30
C LEU A 393 -39.15 28.35 -28.99
N ASP A 394 -39.00 28.17 -30.31
CA ASP A 394 -39.71 27.14 -31.09
C ASP A 394 -39.13 25.72 -30.83
N GLU A 395 -37.84 25.57 -30.50
CA GLU A 395 -37.22 24.27 -30.19
C GLU A 395 -37.32 23.83 -28.72
N ILE A 396 -37.25 24.76 -27.77
CA ILE A 396 -37.48 24.42 -26.35
C ILE A 396 -38.98 24.24 -26.14
N GLN A 397 -39.45 23.00 -25.99
CA GLN A 397 -40.84 22.69 -25.62
C GLN A 397 -41.15 23.11 -24.18
N ILE A 398 -41.25 24.42 -23.96
CA ILE A 398 -41.92 25.01 -22.80
C ILE A 398 -43.40 24.63 -22.94
N SER A 399 -43.83 23.63 -22.18
CA SER A 399 -45.21 23.17 -22.13
C SER A 399 -46.16 24.35 -21.94
N GLU A 400 -47.27 24.40 -22.70
CA GLU A 400 -48.22 25.51 -22.69
C GLU A 400 -48.57 25.97 -21.27
N PRO A 401 -48.70 27.30 -21.03
CA PRO A 401 -49.02 27.82 -19.71
C PRO A 401 -50.33 27.23 -19.22
N ALA A 402 -50.33 26.75 -17.97
CA ALA A 402 -51.56 26.36 -17.30
C ALA A 402 -52.56 27.52 -17.38
N LYS A 403 -53.79 27.23 -17.84
CA LYS A 403 -54.83 28.25 -18.08
C LYS A 403 -54.95 29.19 -16.88
N PRO A 404 -55.14 30.50 -17.12
CA PRO A 404 -54.88 31.54 -16.13
C PRO A 404 -55.73 31.35 -14.87
N VAL A 405 -55.10 30.83 -13.83
CA VAL A 405 -55.50 31.12 -12.45
C VAL A 405 -55.29 32.62 -12.28
N THR A 406 -56.33 33.31 -11.80
CA THR A 406 -56.43 34.77 -11.81
C THR A 406 -55.23 35.47 -11.16
N SER A 407 -54.50 36.22 -11.99
CA SER A 407 -53.66 37.37 -11.62
C SER A 407 -52.64 37.15 -10.48
N THR A 408 -51.55 36.44 -10.76
CA THR A 408 -50.34 36.42 -9.90
C THR A 408 -49.42 37.64 -10.11
N SER A 409 -49.86 38.66 -10.85
CA SER A 409 -49.15 39.94 -11.07
C SER A 409 -49.14 40.86 -9.84
N ALA A 410 -49.08 40.30 -8.63
CA ALA A 410 -49.40 40.99 -7.37
C ALA A 410 -48.59 40.49 -6.14
N VAL A 411 -47.40 39.91 -6.35
CA VAL A 411 -46.52 39.44 -5.24
C VAL A 411 -45.09 39.96 -5.34
N THR A 412 -44.66 40.48 -6.50
CA THR A 412 -43.37 41.16 -6.71
C THR A 412 -43.43 42.69 -6.58
N GLU A 413 -44.59 43.26 -6.22
CA GLU A 413 -44.73 44.69 -5.90
C GLU A 413 -45.04 44.88 -4.40
N ASN A 414 -44.26 45.75 -3.76
CA ASN A 414 -44.46 46.37 -2.44
C ASN A 414 -45.21 45.55 -1.37
N ARG A 415 -44.49 44.61 -0.75
CA ARG A 415 -44.88 43.97 0.52
C ARG A 415 -44.46 44.84 1.71
N GLU A 416 -45.36 45.77 2.10
CA GLU A 416 -45.18 46.70 3.23
C GLU A 416 -45.01 46.00 4.60
N ASP A 417 -45.30 44.69 4.66
CA ASP A 417 -45.15 43.82 5.82
C ASP A 417 -43.70 43.38 6.14
N LEU A 418 -42.72 43.63 5.26
CA LEU A 418 -41.32 43.23 5.45
C LEU A 418 -40.40 44.38 5.91
N VAL A 419 -39.95 44.30 7.16
CA VAL A 419 -38.95 45.19 7.77
C VAL A 419 -37.54 44.67 7.51
N ALA A 420 -36.59 45.56 7.23
CA ALA A 420 -35.18 45.19 7.04
C ALA A 420 -34.54 44.68 8.34
N ALA A 421 -33.85 43.54 8.25
CA ALA A 421 -33.16 42.94 9.40
C ALA A 421 -31.79 43.62 9.63
N PRO A 422 -31.33 43.75 10.88
CA PRO A 422 -29.96 44.18 11.16
C PRO A 422 -28.91 43.29 10.46
N PRO A 423 -27.75 43.84 10.04
CA PRO A 423 -26.70 43.05 9.39
C PRO A 423 -26.30 41.82 10.21
N ASN A 424 -26.19 40.66 9.53
CA ASN A 424 -25.88 39.35 10.12
C ASN A 424 -26.93 38.79 11.10
N THR A 425 -28.17 39.30 11.11
CA THR A 425 -29.29 38.66 11.81
C THR A 425 -29.49 37.22 11.31
N LYS A 426 -29.54 36.27 12.25
CA LYS A 426 -29.81 34.86 12.01
C LYS A 426 -31.10 34.42 12.71
N ILE A 427 -31.79 33.45 12.11
CA ILE A 427 -32.80 32.61 12.77
C ILE A 427 -32.26 31.19 12.92
N LYS A 428 -32.72 30.46 13.95
CA LYS A 428 -32.30 29.08 14.22
C LYS A 428 -33.48 28.16 14.48
N ALA A 429 -33.61 27.05 13.75
CA ALA A 429 -34.69 26.10 13.98
C ALA A 429 -34.57 25.44 15.37
N THR A 430 -35.57 25.59 16.23
CA THR A 430 -35.58 25.01 17.59
C THR A 430 -36.08 23.57 17.60
N ILE A 431 -36.94 23.21 16.64
CA ILE A 431 -37.36 21.84 16.34
C ILE A 431 -37.29 21.56 14.83
N LYS A 432 -37.52 20.31 14.41
CA LYS A 432 -37.64 19.97 12.98
C LYS A 432 -38.88 20.68 12.41
N THR A 433 -38.70 21.40 11.31
CA THR A 433 -39.71 22.34 10.79
C THR A 433 -39.64 22.49 9.27
N TYR A 434 -40.45 23.37 8.68
CA TYR A 434 -40.50 23.64 7.24
C TYR A 434 -40.48 25.14 6.94
N LEU A 435 -39.73 25.53 5.91
CA LEU A 435 -39.95 26.76 5.16
C LEU A 435 -41.12 26.50 4.20
N LYS A 436 -42.08 27.44 4.07
CA LYS A 436 -43.34 27.25 3.33
C LYS A 436 -43.61 28.40 2.37
N LYS A 437 -44.23 28.13 1.21
CA LYS A 437 -44.68 29.17 0.26
C LYS A 437 -46.01 29.84 0.66
N GLN A 438 -46.76 29.26 1.58
CA GLN A 438 -48.02 29.79 2.10
C GLN A 438 -48.13 29.56 3.63
N PRO A 439 -48.93 30.37 4.37
CA PRO A 439 -49.10 30.25 5.82
C PRO A 439 -50.15 29.19 6.22
N ILE A 440 -50.07 27.99 5.65
CA ILE A 440 -50.96 26.84 5.94
C ILE A 440 -50.15 25.66 6.47
N ASP A 441 -50.78 24.55 6.86
CA ASP A 441 -50.06 23.41 7.44
C ASP A 441 -49.10 22.74 6.44
N SER A 442 -47.96 22.24 6.92
CA SER A 442 -46.96 21.53 6.11
C SER A 442 -47.44 20.20 5.52
N SER A 443 -48.53 19.64 6.04
CA SER A 443 -49.22 18.46 5.49
C SER A 443 -50.17 18.79 4.33
N GLU A 444 -50.62 20.04 4.21
CA GLU A 444 -51.50 20.52 3.12
C GLU A 444 -50.71 21.01 1.90
N LEU A 445 -49.42 21.33 2.06
CA LEU A 445 -48.53 21.81 1.01
C LEU A 445 -47.86 20.68 0.22
N GLY A 446 -47.74 20.85 -1.10
CA GLY A 446 -46.95 19.94 -1.94
C GLY A 446 -45.45 20.00 -1.66
N GLU A 447 -44.72 18.96 -2.04
CA GLU A 447 -43.25 18.89 -1.85
C GLU A 447 -42.47 19.99 -2.59
N ASN A 448 -43.08 20.61 -3.61
CA ASN A 448 -42.52 21.75 -4.33
C ASN A 448 -42.84 23.11 -3.67
N GLU A 449 -43.57 23.11 -2.55
CA GLU A 449 -44.11 24.30 -1.86
C GLU A 449 -43.66 24.43 -0.41
N LYS A 450 -42.98 23.41 0.10
CA LYS A 450 -42.32 23.38 1.41
C LYS A 450 -40.89 22.87 1.28
N LYS A 451 -40.02 23.24 2.21
CA LYS A 451 -38.62 22.79 2.29
C LYS A 451 -38.30 22.42 3.73
N GLU A 452 -37.90 21.17 3.95
CA GLU A 452 -37.62 20.65 5.29
C GLU A 452 -36.37 21.29 5.91
N VAL A 453 -36.42 21.57 7.21
CA VAL A 453 -35.34 22.18 8.00
C VAL A 453 -35.08 21.34 9.27
N PRO A 454 -33.88 20.77 9.43
CA PRO A 454 -33.47 20.07 10.64
C PRO A 454 -33.34 20.99 11.87
N VAL A 455 -33.45 20.39 13.06
CA VAL A 455 -33.16 21.04 14.35
C VAL A 455 -31.77 21.68 14.32
N GLY A 456 -31.65 22.90 14.87
CA GLY A 456 -30.38 23.62 14.99
C GLY A 456 -29.88 24.31 13.72
N THR A 457 -30.58 24.17 12.58
CA THR A 457 -30.21 24.84 11.32
C THR A 457 -30.31 26.36 11.47
N GLU A 458 -29.26 27.08 11.11
CA GLU A 458 -29.21 28.55 11.12
C GLU A 458 -29.37 29.13 9.70
N HIS A 459 -30.23 30.13 9.54
CA HIS A 459 -30.37 30.91 8.31
C HIS A 459 -30.13 32.39 8.60
N LYS A 460 -29.27 33.05 7.80
CA LYS A 460 -29.15 34.51 7.79
C LYS A 460 -30.31 35.12 6.98
N ILE A 461 -30.88 36.21 7.47
CA ILE A 461 -32.02 36.90 6.84
C ILE A 461 -31.66 38.32 6.41
N LEU A 462 -32.41 38.83 5.43
CA LEU A 462 -32.32 40.20 4.91
C LEU A 462 -33.49 41.06 5.38
N LYS A 463 -34.70 40.47 5.45
CA LYS A 463 -35.93 41.12 5.93
C LYS A 463 -36.80 40.12 6.69
N HIS A 464 -37.68 40.61 7.56
CA HIS A 464 -38.69 39.82 8.26
C HIS A 464 -39.97 40.61 8.49
N SER A 465 -41.09 39.91 8.72
CA SER A 465 -42.34 40.52 9.21
C SER A 465 -42.47 40.43 10.73
N GLN A 466 -43.60 40.91 11.26
CA GLN A 466 -44.14 40.42 12.52
C GLN A 466 -44.92 39.12 12.30
N ALA A 467 -45.16 38.35 13.37
CA ALA A 467 -45.93 37.11 13.25
C ALA A 467 -47.44 37.39 13.23
N SER A 468 -48.16 36.84 12.24
CA SER A 468 -49.62 36.79 12.16
C SER A 468 -50.04 35.33 12.14
N ASP A 469 -51.00 34.94 12.99
CA ASP A 469 -51.54 33.58 13.07
C ASP A 469 -50.44 32.49 13.14
N GLY A 470 -49.44 32.74 14.00
CA GLY A 470 -48.25 31.90 14.22
C GLY A 470 -47.24 31.90 13.06
N HIS A 471 -47.52 32.56 11.95
CA HIS A 471 -46.65 32.63 10.78
C HIS A 471 -45.88 33.94 10.69
N CYS A 472 -44.58 33.86 10.39
CA CYS A 472 -43.72 35.01 10.08
C CYS A 472 -43.18 34.85 8.66
N LEU A 473 -43.09 35.97 7.93
CA LEU A 473 -42.50 36.04 6.59
C LEU A 473 -41.02 36.44 6.73
N VAL A 474 -40.11 35.71 6.08
CA VAL A 474 -38.66 35.98 6.11
C VAL A 474 -38.06 35.95 4.71
N GLU A 475 -37.21 36.94 4.42
CA GLU A 475 -36.39 37.00 3.21
C GLU A 475 -35.00 36.43 3.54
N LEU A 476 -34.66 35.29 2.94
CA LEU A 476 -33.42 34.57 3.23
C LEU A 476 -32.25 35.10 2.38
N ASP A 477 -31.08 35.22 2.99
CA ASP A 477 -29.86 35.65 2.31
C ASP A 477 -29.39 34.62 1.25
N TYR A 478 -28.50 35.05 0.35
CA TYR A 478 -27.96 34.28 -0.78
C TYR A 478 -29.01 33.89 -1.83
N GLY A 479 -29.94 34.79 -2.14
CA GLY A 479 -30.91 34.62 -3.23
C GLY A 479 -31.98 33.56 -3.00
N GLN A 480 -32.10 33.03 -1.78
CA GLN A 480 -33.04 31.95 -1.44
C GLN A 480 -34.51 32.38 -1.42
N GLY A 481 -34.80 33.68 -1.51
CA GLY A 481 -36.16 34.22 -1.65
C GLY A 481 -36.92 34.38 -0.34
N ILE A 482 -38.22 34.65 -0.47
CA ILE A 482 -39.13 34.95 0.64
C ILE A 482 -39.95 33.70 1.00
N TRP A 483 -40.02 33.37 2.29
CA TRP A 483 -40.69 32.18 2.82
C TRP A 483 -41.51 32.49 4.07
N TYR A 484 -42.56 31.71 4.31
CA TYR A 484 -43.25 31.64 5.59
C TYR A 484 -42.57 30.61 6.50
N ILE A 485 -42.42 30.96 7.78
CA ILE A 485 -42.02 30.08 8.88
C ILE A 485 -43.07 30.12 9.99
N TRP A 486 -43.21 29.03 10.77
CA TRP A 486 -44.01 29.04 12.01
C TRP A 486 -43.15 29.53 13.17
N SER A 487 -43.52 30.61 13.85
CA SER A 487 -42.65 31.31 14.82
C SER A 487 -42.09 30.40 15.90
N ASP A 488 -42.93 29.54 16.48
CA ASP A 488 -42.57 28.76 17.68
C ASP A 488 -41.52 27.67 17.39
N HIS A 489 -41.30 27.35 16.10
CA HIS A 489 -40.31 26.38 15.66
C HIS A 489 -38.93 27.01 15.40
N TRP A 490 -38.77 28.31 15.66
CA TRP A 490 -37.55 29.06 15.39
C TRP A 490 -37.20 30.01 16.54
N HIS A 491 -35.90 30.18 16.77
CA HIS A 491 -35.37 31.30 17.55
C HIS A 491 -35.34 32.53 16.63
N LEU A 492 -36.14 33.55 16.99
CA LEU A 492 -36.32 34.79 16.22
C LEU A 492 -35.83 35.97 17.07
N PRO A 493 -34.62 36.51 16.84
CA PRO A 493 -34.00 37.49 17.75
C PRO A 493 -34.74 38.84 17.79
N TRP A 494 -35.61 39.14 16.83
CA TRP A 494 -36.46 40.34 16.85
C TRP A 494 -37.77 40.17 17.65
N GLN A 495 -38.09 38.96 18.13
CA GLN A 495 -39.25 38.75 19.00
C GLN A 495 -38.91 38.84 20.49
N GLU A 496 -37.64 38.69 20.89
CA GLU A 496 -37.22 38.77 22.29
C GLU A 496 -37.41 40.17 22.89
N SER A 497 -37.45 41.22 22.06
CA SER A 497 -37.72 42.62 22.45
C SER A 497 -39.19 42.92 22.78
N SER A 498 -40.12 41.95 22.66
CA SER A 498 -41.56 42.20 22.75
C SER A 498 -42.21 41.94 24.13
N LYS A 499 -41.44 41.50 25.13
CA LYS A 499 -42.00 41.06 26.44
C LYS A 499 -42.25 42.16 27.49
N ASP A 500 -41.87 43.40 27.23
CA ASP A 500 -41.96 44.50 28.21
C ASP A 500 -43.18 45.45 28.05
N ASN A 501 -44.13 45.17 27.14
CA ASN A 501 -45.22 46.12 26.85
C ASN A 501 -46.64 45.52 26.73
N ARG A 502 -47.07 44.79 27.78
CA ARG A 502 -48.51 44.52 28.04
C ARG A 502 -48.83 44.43 29.55
N LEU A 503 -48.85 45.57 30.26
CA LEU A 503 -49.47 45.63 31.60
C LEU A 503 -49.85 47.05 32.08
N SER A 504 -50.83 47.68 31.42
CA SER A 504 -51.42 48.95 31.91
C SER A 504 -52.85 49.22 31.39
N SER A 505 -53.81 48.34 31.72
CA SER A 505 -55.25 48.66 31.65
C SER A 505 -56.03 47.89 32.72
N VAL A 506 -56.80 48.61 33.52
CA VAL A 506 -57.52 48.10 34.70
C VAL A 506 -58.92 47.60 34.34
N SER A 507 -59.29 46.39 34.76
CA SER A 507 -60.59 46.08 35.41
C SER A 507 -60.61 44.63 35.91
N ALA A 508 -61.59 44.29 36.76
CA ALA A 508 -61.61 43.03 37.52
C ALA A 508 -62.91 42.25 37.34
N SER A 509 -62.84 40.91 37.45
CA SER A 509 -63.81 40.11 38.22
C SER A 509 -63.41 38.63 38.38
N GLU A 510 -63.29 38.22 39.63
CA GLU A 510 -63.71 36.95 40.26
C GLU A 510 -63.51 35.55 39.60
N SER A 511 -62.84 34.68 40.38
CA SER A 511 -63.17 33.24 40.61
C SER A 511 -62.82 32.18 39.53
N SER A 512 -62.47 30.92 39.86
CA SER A 512 -61.90 30.34 41.12
C SER A 512 -61.32 28.93 40.91
N LYS A 513 -60.42 28.49 41.82
CA LYS A 513 -59.98 27.09 42.10
C LYS A 513 -59.14 26.39 41.00
N HIS A 514 -58.19 25.50 41.30
CA HIS A 514 -57.56 25.10 42.58
C HIS A 514 -56.15 24.48 42.32
N GLN A 515 -55.30 24.47 43.36
CA GLN A 515 -54.23 23.49 43.71
C GLN A 515 -53.41 22.82 42.56
N GLY A 516 -52.08 22.80 42.53
CA GLY A 516 -51.00 22.99 43.53
C GLY A 516 -49.78 22.14 43.07
N VAL A 517 -48.58 22.12 43.64
CA VAL A 517 -47.98 22.63 44.90
C VAL A 517 -46.45 22.80 44.67
N ASN A 518 -45.80 23.82 45.28
CA ASN A 518 -44.34 24.05 45.44
C ASN A 518 -43.42 23.95 44.19
N LEU A 519 -42.74 24.98 43.66
CA LEU A 519 -42.34 26.33 44.14
C LEU A 519 -41.16 26.37 45.17
N VAL A 520 -40.27 27.36 44.96
CA VAL A 520 -39.10 27.86 45.74
C VAL A 520 -37.73 27.37 45.19
N THR A 521 -36.91 28.13 44.45
CA THR A 521 -36.22 29.45 44.69
C THR A 521 -35.20 29.39 45.86
N ARG A 522 -34.11 30.17 45.97
CA ARG A 522 -33.54 31.37 45.29
C ARG A 522 -31.98 31.30 45.48
N GLN A 523 -31.05 32.26 45.30
CA GLN A 523 -31.03 33.72 45.07
C GLN A 523 -29.65 34.18 44.52
N GLN A 524 -29.63 35.20 43.64
CA GLN A 524 -28.73 36.39 43.48
C GLN A 524 -27.25 36.42 43.98
N ALA A 525 -26.35 37.31 43.48
CA ALA A 525 -26.25 38.12 42.24
C ALA A 525 -24.92 38.94 42.22
N GLU A 526 -24.62 39.63 41.08
CA GLU A 526 -23.87 40.92 40.98
C GLU A 526 -22.37 40.96 41.42
N SER A 527 -21.46 41.82 40.94
CA SER A 527 -21.40 42.74 39.76
C SER A 527 -19.92 43.25 39.56
N VAL A 528 -19.30 43.20 38.37
CA VAL A 528 -19.11 44.31 37.36
C VAL A 528 -17.84 45.21 37.52
N TYR A 529 -17.30 45.71 36.37
CA TYR A 529 -16.11 46.58 36.10
C TYR A 529 -14.69 45.97 36.35
N ASP A 530 -13.57 46.36 35.70
CA ASP A 530 -13.21 46.83 34.32
C ASP A 530 -11.68 47.17 34.29
N GLY A 531 -11.08 47.42 33.12
CA GLY A 531 -10.06 48.50 33.00
C GLY A 531 -8.59 48.16 32.66
N LYS A 532 -8.24 48.25 31.37
CA LYS A 532 -7.02 48.85 30.77
C LYS A 532 -5.60 48.65 31.39
N ALA A 533 -4.78 47.92 30.64
CA ALA A 533 -3.62 48.40 29.85
C ALA A 533 -2.28 48.89 30.49
N LEU A 534 -1.26 48.89 29.61
CA LEU A 534 0.08 49.53 29.58
C LEU A 534 1.35 48.68 29.83
N LEU A 535 2.39 49.12 29.12
CA LEU A 535 3.78 48.64 29.06
C LEU A 535 4.55 49.12 30.33
N ASP A 536 5.70 48.60 30.76
CA ASP A 536 6.98 48.50 30.02
C ASP A 536 8.06 47.76 30.86
N GLU A 537 9.25 47.56 30.26
CA GLU A 537 10.58 47.29 30.85
C GLU A 537 10.80 46.27 32.01
N ILE A 538 11.78 45.38 31.81
CA ILE A 538 13.01 45.28 32.63
C ILE A 538 14.06 44.42 31.89
N GLN A 539 15.34 44.71 32.06
CA GLN A 539 16.45 44.01 31.38
C GLN A 539 17.56 43.58 32.37
N ILE A 540 18.29 42.51 32.02
CA ILE A 540 19.61 42.09 32.56
C ILE A 540 19.65 41.54 34.00
N SER A 541 19.85 40.22 34.15
CA SER A 541 21.12 39.68 34.70
C SER A 541 21.22 38.14 34.65
N GLU A 542 22.42 37.65 34.29
CA GLU A 542 22.94 36.28 34.47
C GLU A 542 24.14 36.35 35.46
N PRO A 543 24.86 35.25 35.84
CA PRO A 543 24.66 33.80 35.59
C PRO A 543 24.76 32.89 36.84
N ALA A 544 24.14 31.69 36.80
CA ALA A 544 24.65 30.45 37.42
C ALA A 544 23.88 29.19 36.96
N LYS A 545 24.55 28.03 37.00
CA LYS A 545 24.02 26.68 36.68
C LYS A 545 24.34 25.71 37.85
N PRO A 546 23.82 24.46 37.88
CA PRO A 546 22.45 24.02 37.60
C PRO A 546 21.91 23.03 38.68
N VAL A 547 20.62 23.07 39.02
CA VAL A 547 19.96 21.97 39.77
C VAL A 547 18.58 21.69 39.18
N THR A 548 18.22 20.41 39.11
CA THR A 548 16.93 19.91 38.63
C THR A 548 15.77 20.25 39.57
N SER A 549 14.66 20.74 39.01
CA SER A 549 13.36 20.79 39.66
C SER A 549 12.24 20.41 38.68
N THR A 550 11.16 19.85 39.22
CA THR A 550 10.07 19.20 38.48
C THR A 550 9.16 20.23 37.79
N PRO A 551 8.68 20.00 36.54
CA PRO A 551 7.62 20.80 35.96
C PRO A 551 6.27 20.46 36.62
N THR A 552 5.65 21.43 37.27
CA THR A 552 4.26 21.33 37.75
C THR A 552 3.32 21.22 36.55
N VAL A 553 2.53 20.16 36.48
CA VAL A 553 1.54 19.98 35.39
C VAL A 553 0.29 20.80 35.70
N THR A 554 0.00 21.81 34.87
CA THR A 554 -1.34 22.41 34.79
C THR A 554 -2.31 21.45 34.13
N GLU A 555 -3.54 21.35 34.64
CA GLU A 555 -4.59 20.48 34.11
C GLU A 555 -5.09 20.96 32.73
N ASN A 556 -4.38 20.60 31.65
CA ASN A 556 -4.86 20.81 30.29
C ASN A 556 -6.07 19.90 30.02
N ARG A 557 -7.28 20.47 30.00
CA ARG A 557 -8.52 19.78 29.61
C ARG A 557 -8.64 19.46 28.11
N GLU A 558 -7.64 19.82 27.31
CA GLU A 558 -7.68 19.70 25.84
C GLU A 558 -7.47 18.26 25.32
N ASP A 559 -6.97 17.35 26.17
CA ASP A 559 -6.70 15.93 25.83
C ASP A 559 -7.85 14.96 26.24
N LEU A 560 -9.02 15.48 26.60
CA LEU A 560 -10.19 14.68 27.02
C LEU A 560 -11.20 14.47 25.87
N VAL A 561 -11.70 13.24 25.77
CA VAL A 561 -12.68 12.80 24.76
C VAL A 561 -13.99 12.41 25.42
N ASP A 562 -15.11 12.88 24.86
CA ASP A 562 -16.47 12.50 25.27
C ASP A 562 -16.66 10.97 25.35
N ALA A 563 -17.00 10.46 26.52
CA ALA A 563 -17.29 9.05 26.71
C ALA A 563 -18.71 8.72 26.16
N PRO A 564 -18.87 7.62 25.39
CA PRO A 564 -20.19 7.21 24.92
C PRO A 564 -21.22 7.07 26.07
N PRO A 565 -22.51 7.40 25.84
CA PRO A 565 -23.52 7.37 26.90
C PRO A 565 -23.58 6.04 27.66
N ASN A 566 -23.47 6.13 28.99
CA ASN A 566 -23.39 4.99 29.93
C ASN A 566 -22.10 4.15 29.89
N THR A 567 -21.01 4.64 29.31
CA THR A 567 -19.66 4.06 29.50
C THR A 567 -19.34 3.94 30.99
N LYS A 568 -18.88 2.75 31.39
CA LYS A 568 -18.48 2.41 32.76
C LYS A 568 -17.08 1.82 32.80
N ILE A 569 -16.34 2.13 33.86
CA ILE A 569 -15.07 1.48 34.22
C ILE A 569 -15.24 0.64 35.49
N LYS A 570 -14.43 -0.41 35.63
CA LYS A 570 -14.50 -1.33 36.78
C LYS A 570 -13.11 -1.69 37.29
N ALA A 571 -12.85 -1.49 38.58
CA ALA A 571 -11.58 -1.90 39.18
C ALA A 571 -11.45 -3.44 39.11
N THR A 572 -10.38 -3.96 38.50
CA THR A 572 -10.13 -5.41 38.39
C THR A 572 -9.51 -5.97 39.68
N ILE A 573 -8.69 -5.17 40.35
CA ILE A 573 -8.09 -5.45 41.66
C ILE A 573 -8.31 -4.26 42.60
N LYS A 574 -7.92 -4.38 43.89
CA LYS A 574 -7.88 -3.24 44.80
C LYS A 574 -6.82 -2.24 44.31
N THR A 575 -7.19 -0.97 44.20
CA THR A 575 -6.41 0.07 43.51
C THR A 575 -6.74 1.46 44.06
N TYR A 576 -6.18 2.52 43.46
CA TYR A 576 -6.45 3.91 43.82
C TYR A 576 -6.84 4.73 42.59
N LEU A 577 -7.77 5.67 42.78
CA LEU A 577 -7.87 6.89 41.97
C LEU A 577 -6.86 7.91 42.51
N LYS A 578 -6.23 8.70 41.65
CA LYS A 578 -5.10 9.58 42.01
C LYS A 578 -5.25 10.98 41.40
N LYS A 579 -4.72 12.01 42.04
CA LYS A 579 -4.68 13.37 41.50
C LYS A 579 -3.50 13.65 40.57
N GLN A 580 -2.48 12.80 40.57
CA GLN A 580 -1.34 12.90 39.66
C GLN A 580 -0.96 11.52 39.08
N PRO A 581 -0.32 11.46 37.89
CA PRO A 581 0.10 10.21 37.25
C PRO A 581 1.45 9.67 37.79
N ILE A 582 1.61 9.63 39.12
CA ILE A 582 2.81 9.11 39.85
C ILE A 582 2.39 8.06 40.90
N ASP A 583 3.28 7.22 41.41
CA ASP A 583 2.89 6.04 42.20
C ASP A 583 2.04 6.38 43.44
N SER A 584 1.09 5.51 43.81
CA SER A 584 0.22 5.70 44.98
C SER A 584 0.95 5.69 46.34
N SER A 585 2.20 5.25 46.38
CA SER A 585 3.10 5.37 47.54
C SER A 585 3.83 6.71 47.62
N GLU A 586 3.84 7.49 46.54
CA GLU A 586 4.46 8.83 46.46
C GLU A 586 3.44 9.97 46.64
N LEU A 587 2.14 9.65 46.78
CA LEU A 587 1.03 10.59 46.97
C LEU A 587 0.50 10.58 48.40
N ASP A 588 0.11 11.75 48.90
CA ASP A 588 -0.56 11.88 50.21
C ASP A 588 -1.99 11.29 50.20
N GLU A 589 -2.51 10.94 51.39
CA GLU A 589 -3.83 10.30 51.55
C GLU A 589 -5.04 11.20 51.19
N ASN A 590 -4.82 12.48 50.89
CA ASN A 590 -5.80 13.41 50.33
C ASN A 590 -5.73 13.51 48.80
N GLU A 591 -4.61 13.15 48.17
CA GLU A 591 -4.41 13.15 46.72
C GLU A 591 -4.78 11.82 46.05
N LYS A 592 -5.01 10.76 46.84
CA LYS A 592 -5.45 9.45 46.35
C LYS A 592 -6.69 8.95 47.08
N LYS A 593 -7.45 8.06 46.44
CA LYS A 593 -8.69 7.50 46.97
C LYS A 593 -8.77 6.01 46.68
N GLU A 594 -8.79 5.21 47.74
CA GLU A 594 -8.85 3.74 47.62
C GLU A 594 -10.15 3.28 46.94
N VAL A 595 -10.02 2.30 46.04
CA VAL A 595 -11.11 1.64 45.34
C VAL A 595 -10.97 0.12 45.49
N PRO A 596 -11.98 -0.58 46.05
CA PRO A 596 -11.96 -2.04 46.15
C PRO A 596 -12.22 -2.71 44.80
N ALA A 597 -11.68 -3.92 44.63
CA ALA A 597 -11.91 -4.74 43.44
C ALA A 597 -13.41 -4.92 43.14
N GLY A 598 -13.78 -4.88 41.85
CA GLY A 598 -15.16 -5.01 41.39
C GLY A 598 -16.02 -3.75 41.49
N LYS A 599 -15.50 -2.64 42.06
CA LYS A 599 -16.23 -1.36 42.08
C LYS A 599 -16.33 -0.74 40.69
N GLU A 600 -17.53 -0.29 40.33
CA GLU A 600 -17.82 0.39 39.06
C GLU A 600 -18.03 1.91 39.24
N TYR A 601 -17.64 2.68 38.23
CA TYR A 601 -17.93 4.10 38.06
C TYR A 601 -18.42 4.37 36.62
N LYS A 602 -19.32 5.34 36.43
CA LYS A 602 -19.70 5.87 35.10
C LYS A 602 -18.75 7.02 34.76
N VAL A 603 -18.31 7.05 33.51
CA VAL A 603 -17.35 8.03 32.98
C VAL A 603 -18.07 8.99 32.05
N LEU A 604 -17.68 10.26 32.11
CA LEU A 604 -18.19 11.33 31.25
C LEU A 604 -17.20 11.66 30.12
N GLU A 605 -15.90 11.75 30.46
CA GLU A 605 -14.81 12.06 29.53
C GLU A 605 -13.57 11.21 29.91
N TYR A 606 -12.70 10.88 28.95
CA TYR A 606 -11.44 10.16 29.19
C TYR A 606 -10.30 10.58 28.25
N SER A 607 -9.04 10.40 28.68
CA SER A 607 -7.85 10.58 27.85
C SER A 607 -7.34 9.26 27.25
N GLU A 608 -6.47 9.35 26.24
CA GLU A 608 -5.62 8.20 25.87
C GLU A 608 -4.65 7.80 27.01
N GLU A 609 -4.01 6.63 26.86
CA GLU A 609 -3.10 6.06 27.85
C GLU A 609 -1.67 6.60 27.70
N ILE A 610 -1.24 7.45 28.64
CA ILE A 610 0.10 8.05 28.67
C ILE A 610 0.88 7.43 29.84
N ASN A 611 1.99 6.76 29.54
CA ASN A 611 2.87 6.11 30.53
C ASN A 611 2.15 5.13 31.50
N GLY A 612 1.11 4.43 31.04
CA GLY A 612 0.30 3.52 31.85
C GLY A 612 -0.83 4.20 32.64
N HIS A 613 -0.94 5.53 32.55
CA HIS A 613 -1.98 6.33 33.17
C HIS A 613 -3.02 6.85 32.17
N CYS A 614 -4.26 6.94 32.63
CA CYS A 614 -5.39 7.53 31.91
C CYS A 614 -6.10 8.51 32.85
N LEU A 615 -6.47 9.68 32.35
CA LEU A 615 -7.30 10.67 33.04
C LEU A 615 -8.77 10.40 32.72
N VAL A 616 -9.65 10.44 33.72
CA VAL A 616 -11.10 10.24 33.56
C VAL A 616 -11.90 11.25 34.38
N GLU A 617 -12.97 11.80 33.79
CA GLU A 617 -13.99 12.58 34.49
C GLU A 617 -15.13 11.63 34.93
N LEU A 618 -15.39 11.56 36.23
CA LEU A 618 -16.36 10.62 36.82
C LEU A 618 -17.70 11.29 37.17
N ASP A 619 -18.78 10.61 36.79
CA ASP A 619 -20.17 11.06 36.97
C ASP A 619 -20.57 11.23 38.46
N TYR A 620 -21.71 11.88 38.71
CA TYR A 620 -22.23 12.24 40.04
C TYR A 620 -21.31 13.14 40.87
N GLY A 621 -20.58 14.05 40.21
CA GLY A 621 -19.71 15.02 40.89
C GLY A 621 -18.48 14.41 41.56
N ALA A 622 -18.09 13.19 41.16
CA ALA A 622 -16.87 12.56 41.65
C ALA A 622 -15.60 13.24 41.09
N GLY A 623 -15.70 13.95 39.95
CA GLY A 623 -14.66 14.80 39.38
C GLY A 623 -13.59 14.03 38.60
N THR A 624 -12.53 14.75 38.21
CA THR A 624 -11.44 14.23 37.37
C THR A 624 -10.35 13.53 38.19
N TRP A 625 -9.90 12.36 37.73
CA TRP A 625 -8.87 11.52 38.39
C TRP A 625 -8.01 10.76 37.40
N TYR A 626 -6.72 10.57 37.72
CA TYR A 626 -5.85 9.59 37.07
C TYR A 626 -6.07 8.18 37.65
N LEU A 627 -6.02 7.17 36.78
CA LEU A 627 -6.01 5.75 37.13
C LEU A 627 -4.79 5.04 36.51
N TRP A 628 -4.34 3.92 37.09
CA TRP A 628 -3.37 3.01 36.45
C TRP A 628 -4.13 1.96 35.64
N SER A 629 -3.98 1.94 34.33
CA SER A 629 -4.85 1.21 33.42
C SER A 629 -4.97 -0.29 33.71
N ASP A 630 -3.87 -0.96 34.11
CA ASP A 630 -3.87 -2.41 34.36
C ASP A 630 -4.81 -2.83 35.50
N HIS A 631 -5.11 -1.92 36.43
CA HIS A 631 -5.98 -2.18 37.57
C HIS A 631 -7.46 -1.93 37.26
N TRP A 632 -7.80 -1.61 36.02
CA TRP A 632 -9.16 -1.24 35.60
C TRP A 632 -9.55 -1.89 34.27
N HIS A 633 -10.81 -2.31 34.18
CA HIS A 633 -11.44 -2.65 32.92
C HIS A 633 -11.93 -1.35 32.27
N LEU A 634 -11.17 -0.86 31.28
CA LEU A 634 -11.52 0.32 30.48
C LEU A 634 -12.11 -0.12 29.13
N PRO A 635 -13.39 0.15 28.82
CA PRO A 635 -14.03 -0.30 27.57
C PRO A 635 -13.30 0.17 26.30
N TRP A 636 -12.74 1.38 26.34
CA TRP A 636 -12.06 2.00 25.19
C TRP A 636 -10.66 1.44 24.91
N GLN A 637 -10.00 0.77 25.86
CA GLN A 637 -8.65 0.21 25.65
C GLN A 637 -8.63 -1.14 24.90
N GLN A 638 -9.78 -1.70 24.56
CA GLN A 638 -9.85 -2.92 23.74
C GLN A 638 -9.34 -2.71 22.30
N SER A 639 -9.10 -1.47 21.88
CA SER A 639 -8.44 -1.10 20.62
C SER A 639 -6.90 -1.10 20.69
N SER A 640 -6.30 -0.87 21.87
CA SER A 640 -4.85 -0.64 22.02
C SER A 640 -4.09 -1.81 22.66
N ARG A 641 -4.74 -2.66 23.48
CA ARG A 641 -4.06 -3.66 24.33
C ARG A 641 -3.92 -5.08 23.75
N ASN A 642 -4.31 -5.31 22.49
CA ASN A 642 -4.17 -6.62 21.83
C ASN A 642 -2.74 -6.94 21.29
N ASN A 643 -1.71 -6.21 21.75
CA ASN A 643 -0.32 -6.47 21.38
C ASN A 643 0.58 -6.44 22.63
N SER A 644 0.91 -7.62 23.16
CA SER A 644 1.75 -7.88 24.35
C SER A 644 1.05 -7.85 25.73
N LEU A 645 0.32 -8.92 26.10
CA LEU A 645 0.56 -9.69 27.34
C LEU A 645 -0.38 -10.90 27.48
N SER A 646 0.17 -12.10 27.37
CA SER A 646 -0.46 -13.36 27.82
C SER A 646 0.62 -14.34 28.30
N SER A 647 1.24 -14.01 29.43
CA SER A 647 2.19 -14.89 30.11
C SER A 647 1.46 -16.11 30.68
N VAL A 648 1.72 -17.29 30.12
CA VAL A 648 1.34 -18.57 30.73
C VAL A 648 2.61 -19.33 31.10
N SER A 649 2.68 -19.76 32.36
CA SER A 649 3.79 -20.51 32.92
C SER A 649 4.01 -21.83 32.19
N ALA A 650 5.25 -22.28 32.07
CA ALA A 650 5.56 -23.60 31.52
C ALA A 650 5.13 -24.72 32.50
N PRO A 651 4.35 -25.72 32.04
CA PRO A 651 4.30 -27.04 32.66
C PRO A 651 5.38 -27.94 32.07
N GLU A 652 5.92 -28.86 32.87
CA GLU A 652 6.91 -29.83 32.42
C GLU A 652 6.26 -31.04 31.70
N SER A 653 7.05 -31.71 30.86
CA SER A 653 7.03 -33.16 30.60
C SER A 653 5.67 -33.91 30.62
N SER A 654 4.82 -33.67 29.62
CA SER A 654 3.82 -34.67 29.19
C SER A 654 3.84 -34.85 27.66
N GLN A 655 3.61 -36.08 27.19
CA GLN A 655 3.81 -36.46 25.80
C GLN A 655 2.63 -35.98 24.92
N HIS A 656 2.89 -35.02 24.02
CA HIS A 656 1.88 -34.54 23.07
C HIS A 656 1.44 -35.64 22.09
N GLN A 657 0.22 -36.15 22.23
CA GLN A 657 -0.54 -36.72 21.11
C GLN A 657 -1.19 -35.60 20.29
N GLY A 658 -0.36 -34.76 19.67
CA GLY A 658 -0.80 -33.72 18.74
C GLY A 658 -0.89 -34.23 17.30
N VAL A 659 -1.80 -33.67 16.50
CA VAL A 659 -1.96 -34.03 15.08
C VAL A 659 -0.74 -33.55 14.28
N ASN A 660 0.13 -34.47 13.87
CA ASN A 660 1.29 -34.15 13.04
C ASN A 660 0.84 -33.65 11.67
N LEU A 661 1.11 -32.37 11.37
CA LEU A 661 0.82 -31.73 10.09
C LEU A 661 1.70 -32.28 8.96
N VAL A 662 2.91 -32.76 9.28
CA VAL A 662 3.78 -33.52 8.37
C VAL A 662 4.28 -34.80 9.02
N THR A 663 4.20 -35.90 8.28
CA THR A 663 4.81 -37.17 8.72
C THR A 663 6.34 -37.10 8.64
N ARG A 664 7.04 -37.93 9.43
CA ARG A 664 8.51 -37.96 9.40
C ARG A 664 9.05 -38.31 8.01
N GLN A 665 8.44 -39.31 7.34
CA GLN A 665 8.83 -39.71 5.99
C GLN A 665 8.69 -38.56 4.98
N GLN A 666 7.65 -37.72 5.11
CA GLN A 666 7.50 -36.54 4.26
C GLN A 666 8.59 -35.50 4.54
N ALA A 667 8.83 -35.16 5.80
CA ALA A 667 9.87 -34.19 6.18
C ALA A 667 11.27 -34.67 5.78
N GLU A 668 11.67 -35.89 6.16
CA GLU A 668 12.96 -36.50 5.80
C GLU A 668 13.14 -36.63 4.28
N SER A 669 12.05 -36.88 3.53
CA SER A 669 12.09 -36.84 2.07
C SER A 669 12.43 -35.44 1.56
N VAL A 670 11.73 -34.38 2.00
CA VAL A 670 12.04 -33.00 1.55
C VAL A 670 13.46 -32.61 1.93
N TYR A 671 13.86 -32.77 3.20
CA TYR A 671 15.18 -32.40 3.70
C TYR A 671 16.34 -33.26 3.15
N GLY A 672 16.07 -34.51 2.76
CA GLY A 672 17.08 -35.44 2.24
C GLY A 672 18.00 -36.05 3.32
N ARG A 673 17.68 -35.88 4.60
CA ARG A 673 18.37 -36.51 5.75
C ARG A 673 17.34 -36.99 6.77
N LYS A 674 17.78 -37.92 7.63
CA LYS A 674 17.00 -38.34 8.80
C LYS A 674 16.92 -37.23 9.85
N MET A 675 15.80 -37.17 10.57
CA MET A 675 15.55 -36.24 11.66
C MET A 675 15.67 -36.95 13.01
N SER A 676 16.22 -36.26 14.01
CA SER A 676 16.08 -36.69 15.41
C SER A 676 14.63 -36.53 15.89
N ASP A 677 14.27 -37.20 16.98
CA ASP A 677 12.92 -37.09 17.55
C ASP A 677 12.63 -35.66 18.04
N GLN A 678 13.63 -35.01 18.66
CA GLN A 678 13.54 -33.59 19.04
C GLN A 678 13.30 -32.70 17.81
N GLN A 679 14.03 -32.90 16.72
CA GLN A 679 13.84 -32.15 15.48
C GLN A 679 12.45 -32.38 14.87
N PHE A 680 11.96 -33.61 14.86
CA PHE A 680 10.65 -33.94 14.29
C PHE A 680 9.49 -33.36 15.13
N ASN A 681 9.61 -33.43 16.46
CA ASN A 681 8.63 -32.89 17.39
C ASN A 681 8.62 -31.35 17.36
N ASP A 682 9.81 -30.71 17.34
CA ASP A 682 9.93 -29.25 17.21
C ASP A 682 9.43 -28.76 15.85
N LEU A 683 9.64 -29.50 14.76
CA LEU A 683 9.05 -29.17 13.45
C LEU A 683 7.52 -29.14 13.51
N ASN A 684 6.86 -30.21 13.94
CA ASN A 684 5.39 -30.24 13.98
C ASN A 684 4.82 -29.23 15.00
N SER A 685 5.48 -29.05 16.15
CA SER A 685 5.13 -28.03 17.13
C SER A 685 5.26 -26.61 16.57
N CYS A 686 6.30 -26.34 15.78
CA CYS A 686 6.50 -25.09 15.06
C CYS A 686 5.40 -24.87 14.00
N LEU A 687 5.11 -25.88 13.17
CA LEU A 687 4.08 -25.76 12.13
C LEU A 687 2.70 -25.42 12.71
N GLN A 688 2.34 -26.01 13.86
CA GLN A 688 1.14 -25.67 14.60
C GLN A 688 1.22 -24.26 15.22
N ARG A 689 2.25 -23.99 16.04
CA ARG A 689 2.43 -22.74 16.83
C ARG A 689 2.46 -21.46 16.01
N PHE A 690 2.94 -21.54 14.77
CA PHE A 690 3.06 -20.39 13.86
C PHE A 690 2.10 -20.47 12.66
N GLU A 691 1.04 -21.29 12.76
CA GLU A 691 0.01 -21.46 11.73
C GLU A 691 0.58 -21.77 10.34
N ILE A 692 1.71 -22.47 10.28
CA ILE A 692 2.30 -22.95 9.03
C ILE A 692 1.59 -24.27 8.68
N ASN A 693 0.28 -24.16 8.46
CA ASN A 693 -0.70 -25.25 8.48
C ASN A 693 -1.50 -25.39 7.18
N THR A 694 -1.20 -24.59 6.16
CA THR A 694 -1.70 -24.78 4.79
C THR A 694 -0.63 -25.44 3.92
N VAL A 695 -1.04 -26.14 2.87
CA VAL A 695 -0.12 -26.83 1.95
C VAL A 695 0.92 -25.87 1.33
N PRO A 696 0.58 -24.66 0.85
CA PRO A 696 1.57 -23.68 0.39
C PRO A 696 2.54 -23.21 1.49
N ARG A 697 2.02 -22.81 2.67
CA ARG A 697 2.84 -22.38 3.82
C ARG A 697 3.89 -23.45 4.18
N ILE A 698 3.47 -24.72 4.30
CA ILE A 698 4.34 -25.84 4.62
C ILE A 698 5.40 -26.05 3.52
N ARG A 699 5.01 -26.11 2.25
CA ARG A 699 5.95 -26.34 1.14
C ARG A 699 7.04 -25.27 1.08
N HIS A 700 6.69 -24.00 1.27
CA HIS A 700 7.66 -22.90 1.30
C HIS A 700 8.52 -22.89 2.57
N PHE A 701 7.95 -23.17 3.75
CA PHE A 701 8.72 -23.22 5.00
C PHE A 701 9.74 -24.37 4.98
N LEU A 702 9.32 -25.57 4.56
CA LEU A 702 10.22 -26.72 4.43
C LEU A 702 11.31 -26.44 3.38
N SER A 703 11.00 -25.80 2.24
CA SER A 703 12.00 -25.58 1.19
C SER A 703 13.06 -24.55 1.54
N GLN A 704 12.67 -23.46 2.21
CA GLN A 704 13.61 -22.44 2.68
C GLN A 704 14.48 -22.98 3.82
N THR A 705 13.86 -23.64 4.81
CA THR A 705 14.62 -24.24 5.92
C THR A 705 15.52 -25.39 5.47
N ALA A 706 15.16 -26.13 4.41
CA ALA A 706 16.02 -27.16 3.84
C ALA A 706 17.28 -26.56 3.22
N HIS A 707 17.17 -25.41 2.56
CA HIS A 707 18.33 -24.73 2.00
C HIS A 707 19.23 -24.12 3.09
N GLU A 708 18.68 -23.30 4.00
CA GLU A 708 19.45 -22.58 5.03
C GLU A 708 20.11 -23.50 6.08
N SER A 709 19.72 -24.78 6.15
CA SER A 709 20.33 -25.80 7.01
C SER A 709 21.19 -26.83 6.27
N GLY A 710 21.35 -26.75 4.94
CA GLY A 710 22.06 -27.76 4.15
C GLY A 710 21.40 -29.15 4.15
N GLY A 711 20.06 -29.17 4.14
CA GLY A 711 19.25 -30.38 4.29
C GLY A 711 19.35 -30.95 5.71
N LEU A 712 19.21 -30.09 6.73
CA LEU A 712 19.42 -30.40 8.16
C LEU A 712 20.86 -30.80 8.56
N GLN A 713 21.87 -30.48 7.75
CA GLN A 713 23.28 -30.71 8.11
C GLN A 713 23.78 -29.76 9.20
N TYR A 714 23.29 -28.51 9.23
CA TYR A 714 23.81 -27.44 10.07
C TYR A 714 22.68 -26.76 10.83
N MET A 715 22.62 -26.99 12.15
CA MET A 715 21.72 -26.30 13.08
C MET A 715 22.37 -25.07 13.75
N THR A 716 23.66 -24.83 13.50
CA THR A 716 24.35 -23.57 13.82
C THR A 716 25.31 -23.21 12.69
N GLU A 717 25.59 -21.91 12.56
CA GLU A 717 26.57 -21.37 11.63
C GLU A 717 27.98 -21.92 11.91
N ILE A 718 28.67 -22.33 10.83
CA ILE A 718 30.05 -22.81 10.87
C ILE A 718 30.97 -21.62 11.19
N TRP A 719 31.45 -21.55 12.43
CA TRP A 719 32.21 -20.39 12.91
C TRP A 719 33.72 -20.52 12.72
N GLY A 720 34.35 -19.58 12.00
CA GLY A 720 35.80 -19.57 11.80
C GLY A 720 36.34 -18.18 11.43
N PRO A 721 37.20 -17.54 12.25
CA PRO A 721 37.67 -16.17 12.02
C PRO A 721 38.52 -16.00 10.75
N SER A 722 38.97 -17.11 10.15
CA SER A 722 39.70 -17.17 8.88
C SER A 722 38.83 -17.51 7.65
N GLN A 723 37.58 -17.97 7.82
CA GLN A 723 36.82 -18.60 6.72
C GLN A 723 35.67 -17.76 6.14
N VAL A 724 35.10 -16.80 6.89
CA VAL A 724 34.07 -15.89 6.35
C VAL A 724 34.34 -14.44 6.80
N PRO A 725 34.61 -13.50 5.87
CA PRO A 725 34.81 -12.08 6.22
C PRO A 725 33.62 -11.45 6.95
N ALA A 726 32.40 -11.88 6.65
CA ALA A 726 31.18 -11.38 7.28
C ALA A 726 31.10 -11.66 8.80
N GLN A 727 31.57 -12.82 9.27
CA GLN A 727 31.54 -13.18 10.70
C GLN A 727 32.33 -12.19 11.57
N ARG A 728 33.41 -11.61 11.03
CA ARG A 728 34.19 -10.58 11.72
C ARG A 728 33.38 -9.33 12.05
N THR A 729 32.34 -9.04 11.25
CA THR A 729 31.48 -7.86 11.45
C THR A 729 30.45 -8.02 12.56
N TYR A 730 30.26 -9.23 13.10
CA TYR A 730 29.25 -9.50 14.13
C TYR A 730 29.71 -9.09 15.54
N ASP A 731 30.99 -8.77 15.73
CA ASP A 731 31.54 -8.25 16.99
C ASP A 731 31.91 -6.75 16.87
N PRO A 732 31.88 -5.97 17.97
CA PRO A 732 32.34 -4.58 17.96
C PRO A 732 33.81 -4.45 17.49
N PRO A 733 34.19 -3.35 16.83
CA PRO A 733 33.46 -2.09 16.68
C PRO A 733 32.60 -1.98 15.40
N TYR A 734 32.42 -3.06 14.63
CA TYR A 734 31.76 -2.99 13.33
C TYR A 734 30.27 -2.59 13.46
N PRO A 735 29.71 -1.77 12.53
CA PRO A 735 28.31 -1.34 12.56
C PRO A 735 27.31 -2.51 12.64
N LYS A 736 27.62 -3.63 11.97
CA LYS A 736 26.76 -4.81 11.94
C LYS A 736 26.59 -5.46 13.32
N ALA A 737 27.58 -5.36 14.21
CA ALA A 737 27.45 -5.79 15.59
C ALA A 737 26.37 -4.98 16.32
N LYS A 738 26.35 -3.66 16.14
CA LYS A 738 25.33 -2.76 16.72
C LYS A 738 23.92 -3.08 16.20
N GLU A 739 23.77 -3.35 14.89
CA GLU A 739 22.48 -3.80 14.31
C GLU A 739 21.98 -5.11 14.94
N LEU A 740 22.89 -6.06 15.19
CA LEU A 740 22.59 -7.36 15.79
C LEU A 740 22.39 -7.27 17.31
N GLY A 741 22.69 -6.12 17.94
CA GLY A 741 22.67 -5.92 19.38
C GLY A 741 23.89 -6.46 20.12
N ASN A 742 24.93 -6.87 19.40
CA ASN A 742 26.17 -7.39 19.96
C ASN A 742 27.02 -6.21 20.48
N THR A 743 27.22 -6.21 21.80
CA THR A 743 27.80 -5.11 22.58
C THR A 743 29.22 -5.37 23.08
N LYS A 744 29.64 -6.64 23.08
CA LYS A 744 30.95 -7.10 23.55
C LYS A 744 31.56 -8.08 22.55
N ILE A 745 32.88 -8.08 22.41
CA ILE A 745 33.60 -9.05 21.58
C ILE A 745 33.34 -10.47 22.09
N GLY A 746 33.01 -11.38 21.18
CA GLY A 746 32.57 -12.75 21.46
C GLY A 746 31.04 -12.92 21.42
N GLU A 747 30.25 -11.85 21.48
CA GLU A 747 28.79 -11.93 21.30
C GLU A 747 28.42 -12.28 19.84
N GLY A 748 29.27 -11.92 18.87
CA GLY A 748 29.17 -12.37 17.48
C GLY A 748 29.21 -13.89 17.34
N LYS A 749 30.15 -14.56 18.03
CA LYS A 749 30.22 -16.03 18.07
C LYS A 749 29.05 -16.65 18.85
N LYS A 750 28.66 -16.03 19.97
CA LYS A 750 27.62 -16.56 20.87
C LYS A 750 26.24 -16.53 20.22
N TYR A 751 25.91 -15.43 19.54
CA TYR A 751 24.62 -15.23 18.85
C TYR A 751 24.78 -15.28 17.33
N ARG A 752 25.68 -16.15 16.83
CA ARG A 752 25.81 -16.51 15.40
C ARG A 752 24.53 -17.16 14.86
N GLY A 753 24.47 -17.51 13.58
CA GLY A 753 23.30 -18.21 13.02
C GLY A 753 22.96 -19.50 13.77
N ALA A 754 21.68 -19.71 14.08
CA ALA A 754 21.17 -20.96 14.66
C ALA A 754 19.77 -21.34 14.18
N GLY A 755 19.47 -22.63 14.31
CA GLY A 755 18.24 -23.23 13.82
C GLY A 755 18.18 -23.29 12.29
N ALA A 756 17.08 -23.84 11.77
CA ALA A 756 16.93 -24.21 10.38
C ALA A 756 16.75 -23.03 9.41
N ILE A 757 16.79 -21.78 9.90
CA ILE A 757 16.80 -20.55 9.08
C ILE A 757 17.96 -19.59 9.42
N GLN A 758 18.91 -20.01 10.28
CA GLN A 758 20.03 -19.20 10.77
C GLN A 758 19.60 -17.87 11.43
N LEU A 759 18.88 -17.96 12.56
CA LEU A 759 18.57 -16.81 13.41
C LEU A 759 19.87 -16.25 14.03
N THR A 760 20.15 -14.96 13.84
CA THR A 760 21.44 -14.32 14.19
C THR A 760 21.23 -13.02 14.98
N GLY A 761 22.08 -12.75 15.96
CA GLY A 761 22.21 -11.49 16.70
C GLY A 761 21.46 -11.43 18.03
N LYS A 762 22.13 -10.92 19.08
CA LYS A 762 21.61 -10.83 20.46
C LYS A 762 20.19 -10.28 20.57
N TYR A 763 19.82 -9.25 19.79
CA TYR A 763 18.45 -8.72 19.81
C TYR A 763 17.40 -9.75 19.36
N ASN A 764 17.69 -10.53 18.31
CA ASN A 764 16.78 -11.56 17.81
C ASN A 764 16.68 -12.75 18.79
N TYR A 765 17.79 -13.12 19.42
CA TYR A 765 17.80 -14.12 20.51
C TYR A 765 17.01 -13.63 21.73
N GLN A 766 17.17 -12.36 22.13
CA GLN A 766 16.45 -11.76 23.26
C GLN A 766 14.94 -11.68 23.00
N ALA A 767 14.54 -11.34 21.77
CA ALA A 767 13.13 -11.35 21.36
C ALA A 767 12.56 -12.77 21.33
N PHE A 768 13.34 -13.75 20.83
CA PHE A 768 12.93 -15.15 20.83
C PHE A 768 12.77 -15.71 22.25
N ALA A 769 13.76 -15.49 23.13
CA ALA A 769 13.75 -15.91 24.53
C ALA A 769 12.47 -15.50 25.27
N ARG A 770 12.02 -14.26 25.07
CA ARG A 770 10.75 -13.73 25.62
C ARG A 770 9.52 -14.41 25.02
N PHE A 771 9.56 -14.79 23.75
CA PHE A 771 8.43 -15.42 23.03
C PHE A 771 8.23 -16.91 23.38
N ILE A 772 9.30 -17.68 23.51
CA ILE A 772 9.23 -19.07 24.04
C ILE A 772 9.13 -19.10 25.57
N ASN A 773 9.44 -18.00 26.27
CA ASN A 773 9.57 -17.92 27.73
C ASN A 773 10.66 -18.87 28.28
N ASP A 774 11.79 -18.95 27.57
CA ASP A 774 12.99 -19.67 28.00
C ASP A 774 14.20 -18.74 27.97
N SER A 775 14.80 -18.50 29.14
CA SER A 775 15.98 -17.66 29.30
C SER A 775 17.25 -18.31 28.74
N LYS A 776 17.33 -19.64 28.66
CA LYS A 776 18.50 -20.38 28.12
C LYS A 776 18.70 -20.20 26.62
N VAL A 777 17.70 -19.68 25.89
CA VAL A 777 17.92 -19.13 24.54
C VAL A 777 19.07 -18.12 24.53
N MET A 778 19.27 -17.36 25.62
CA MET A 778 20.39 -16.44 25.77
C MET A 778 21.74 -17.10 26.05
N ASP A 779 21.83 -18.42 26.21
CA ASP A 779 23.10 -19.15 26.27
C ASP A 779 23.76 -19.25 24.89
N GLY A 780 22.98 -19.10 23.81
CA GLY A 780 23.47 -18.82 22.46
C GLY A 780 23.10 -19.88 21.42
N ALA A 781 23.77 -19.80 20.27
CA ALA A 781 23.47 -20.58 19.07
C ALA A 781 23.40 -22.09 19.30
N ASP A 782 24.33 -22.62 20.09
CA ASP A 782 24.44 -24.05 20.38
C ASP A 782 23.23 -24.59 21.17
N TYR A 783 22.63 -23.78 22.04
CA TYR A 783 21.39 -24.13 22.74
C TYR A 783 20.17 -24.04 21.82
N VAL A 784 20.06 -22.97 21.03
CA VAL A 784 18.92 -22.76 20.10
C VAL A 784 18.90 -23.82 19.00
N GLY A 785 20.06 -24.16 18.42
CA GLY A 785 20.19 -25.19 17.39
C GLY A 785 19.91 -26.61 17.89
N ALA A 786 20.10 -26.88 19.19
CA ALA A 786 19.79 -28.18 19.80
C ALA A 786 18.31 -28.33 20.19
N ASN A 787 17.71 -27.28 20.79
CA ASN A 787 16.39 -27.39 21.42
C ASN A 787 15.24 -26.88 20.55
N TYR A 788 15.46 -25.79 19.79
CA TYR A 788 14.43 -25.08 19.02
C TYR A 788 14.81 -24.81 17.54
N PRO A 789 15.37 -25.78 16.80
CA PRO A 789 15.86 -25.53 15.45
C PRO A 789 14.77 -25.06 14.47
N PHE A 790 13.54 -25.55 14.57
CA PHE A 790 12.40 -25.10 13.77
C PHE A 790 11.59 -24.03 14.48
N THR A 791 11.37 -24.11 15.79
CA THR A 791 10.59 -23.08 16.51
C THR A 791 11.25 -21.69 16.44
N SER A 792 12.58 -21.60 16.38
CA SER A 792 13.28 -20.33 16.10
C SER A 792 13.07 -19.83 14.65
N ALA A 793 12.96 -20.75 13.69
CA ALA A 793 12.64 -20.43 12.30
C ALA A 793 11.18 -19.98 12.12
N GLY A 794 10.23 -20.64 12.78
CA GLY A 794 8.82 -20.24 12.81
C GLY A 794 8.60 -18.87 13.46
N PHE A 795 9.37 -18.54 14.50
CA PHE A 795 9.36 -17.20 15.10
C PHE A 795 9.81 -16.13 14.10
N TRP A 796 10.93 -16.35 13.39
CA TRP A 796 11.36 -15.47 12.30
C TRP A 796 10.30 -15.36 11.19
N TRP A 797 9.70 -16.49 10.80
CA TRP A 797 8.69 -16.60 9.75
C TRP A 797 7.42 -15.81 10.05
N LYS A 798 6.93 -15.89 11.30
CA LYS A 798 5.84 -15.05 11.81
C LYS A 798 6.24 -13.57 11.80
N ASN A 799 7.40 -13.22 12.35
CA ASN A 799 7.84 -11.83 12.51
C ASN A 799 8.13 -11.11 11.18
N LYS A 800 8.33 -11.86 10.09
CA LYS A 800 8.42 -11.32 8.73
C LYS A 800 7.10 -11.39 7.95
N ASN A 801 6.01 -11.87 8.55
CA ASN A 801 4.74 -12.15 7.89
C ASN A 801 4.94 -12.94 6.59
N MET A 802 5.48 -14.15 6.73
CA MET A 802 5.77 -15.05 5.62
C MET A 802 4.58 -15.93 5.23
N ASN A 803 3.66 -16.20 6.17
CA ASN A 803 2.42 -16.92 5.88
C ASN A 803 1.61 -16.18 4.82
N ALA A 804 1.28 -14.90 5.02
CA ALA A 804 0.54 -14.10 4.04
C ALA A 804 1.25 -13.97 2.68
N LEU A 805 2.59 -14.08 2.64
CA LEU A 805 3.32 -14.16 1.36
C LEU A 805 3.10 -15.50 0.64
N CYS A 806 2.99 -16.61 1.37
CA CYS A 806 2.71 -17.92 0.80
C CYS A 806 1.24 -18.08 0.40
N ASP A 807 0.33 -17.50 1.17
CA ASP A 807 -1.12 -17.59 0.96
C ASP A 807 -1.52 -16.86 -0.34
N ARG A 808 -0.99 -15.65 -0.57
CA ARG A 808 -1.14 -14.92 -1.84
C ARG A 808 -0.34 -15.53 -3.03
N GLY A 809 0.04 -16.80 -2.94
CA GLY A 809 0.73 -17.54 -4.00
C GLY A 809 2.16 -17.09 -4.29
N GLY A 810 2.83 -16.40 -3.35
CA GLY A 810 4.16 -15.81 -3.54
C GLY A 810 5.20 -16.84 -3.97
N THR A 811 5.89 -16.57 -5.07
CA THR A 811 6.81 -17.54 -5.69
C THR A 811 8.01 -17.85 -4.81
N VAL A 812 8.67 -18.99 -5.06
CA VAL A 812 9.94 -19.32 -4.39
C VAL A 812 10.97 -18.20 -4.57
N ARG A 813 10.94 -17.46 -5.67
CA ARG A 813 11.80 -16.29 -5.91
C ARG A 813 11.52 -15.13 -4.95
N GLU A 814 10.26 -14.83 -4.67
CA GLU A 814 9.86 -13.76 -3.74
C GLU A 814 10.09 -14.15 -2.27
N VAL A 815 9.73 -15.39 -1.92
CA VAL A 815 10.02 -15.98 -0.60
C VAL A 815 11.55 -15.97 -0.36
N THR A 816 12.35 -16.36 -1.35
CA THR A 816 13.83 -16.30 -1.29
C THR A 816 14.32 -14.86 -1.11
N LYS A 817 13.79 -13.88 -1.88
CA LYS A 817 14.16 -12.46 -1.73
C LYS A 817 13.91 -11.96 -0.31
N LYS A 818 12.82 -12.41 0.33
CA LYS A 818 12.43 -11.99 1.68
C LYS A 818 13.19 -12.72 2.80
N VAL A 819 13.62 -13.97 2.57
CA VAL A 819 14.49 -14.75 3.49
C VAL A 819 15.95 -14.27 3.42
N ASN A 820 16.52 -14.16 2.22
CA ASN A 820 17.95 -13.95 2.02
C ASN A 820 18.34 -12.49 1.71
N GLY A 821 17.37 -11.60 1.45
CA GLY A 821 17.62 -10.24 0.94
C GLY A 821 17.99 -10.19 -0.54
N GLY A 822 18.14 -11.34 -1.19
CA GLY A 822 18.54 -11.50 -2.60
C GLY A 822 18.14 -12.87 -3.14
N TYR A 823 18.78 -13.34 -4.20
CA TYR A 823 18.43 -14.59 -4.89
C TYR A 823 19.48 -15.72 -4.70
N ASN A 824 20.32 -15.64 -3.66
CA ASN A 824 21.37 -16.63 -3.44
C ASN A 824 20.76 -18.02 -3.16
N GLY A 825 21.24 -19.03 -3.87
CA GLY A 825 20.73 -20.40 -3.75
C GLY A 825 19.33 -20.65 -4.33
N LEU A 826 18.73 -19.69 -5.06
CA LEU A 826 17.35 -19.78 -5.57
C LEU A 826 17.04 -21.09 -6.31
N ALA A 827 17.96 -21.60 -7.13
CA ALA A 827 17.76 -22.86 -7.86
C ALA A 827 17.63 -24.09 -6.93
N ASP A 828 18.35 -24.12 -5.81
CA ASP A 828 18.27 -25.22 -4.84
C ASP A 828 17.06 -25.05 -3.90
N ARG A 829 16.71 -23.81 -3.53
CA ARG A 829 15.43 -23.49 -2.86
C ARG A 829 14.23 -23.92 -3.71
N GLN A 830 14.29 -23.71 -5.03
CA GLN A 830 13.28 -24.20 -5.98
C GLN A 830 13.25 -25.73 -6.00
N ARG A 831 14.40 -26.40 -6.13
CA ARG A 831 14.51 -27.87 -6.08
C ARG A 831 13.91 -28.47 -4.80
N TYR A 832 14.14 -27.88 -3.63
CA TYR A 832 13.49 -28.32 -2.39
C TYR A 832 11.98 -28.04 -2.39
N TYR A 833 11.53 -26.93 -2.98
CA TYR A 833 10.10 -26.62 -3.12
C TYR A 833 9.38 -27.57 -4.07
N ASP A 834 10.00 -27.94 -5.19
CA ASP A 834 9.47 -28.92 -6.14
C ASP A 834 9.34 -30.30 -5.48
N LYS A 835 10.33 -30.68 -4.65
CA LYS A 835 10.27 -31.90 -3.83
C LYS A 835 9.17 -31.81 -2.77
N ALA A 836 8.98 -30.65 -2.13
CA ALA A 836 7.87 -30.44 -1.21
C ALA A 836 6.50 -30.50 -1.93
N CYS A 837 6.39 -30.02 -3.16
CA CYS A 837 5.19 -30.17 -3.99
C CYS A 837 4.85 -31.63 -4.32
N GLN A 838 5.87 -32.47 -4.56
CA GLN A 838 5.69 -33.90 -4.82
C GLN A 838 5.23 -34.68 -3.57
N VAL A 839 5.69 -34.26 -2.38
CA VAL A 839 5.60 -35.01 -1.11
C VAL A 839 4.50 -34.52 -0.17
N ILE A 840 4.22 -33.21 -0.14
CA ILE A 840 3.15 -32.57 0.64
C ILE A 840 2.00 -32.26 -0.32
N LYS A 841 1.20 -33.26 -0.67
CA LYS A 841 0.05 -33.09 -1.59
C LYS A 841 -1.16 -32.50 -0.88
N GLU A 842 -1.49 -33.10 0.27
CA GLU A 842 -2.63 -32.81 1.14
C GLU A 842 -2.21 -33.07 2.61
N LEU A 843 -3.03 -32.63 3.56
CA LEU A 843 -2.77 -32.72 5.01
C LEU A 843 -3.75 -33.69 5.67
N PRO A 844 -3.36 -34.39 6.75
CA PRO A 844 -4.20 -35.41 7.37
C PRO A 844 -5.45 -34.81 8.02
N SER A 845 -6.60 -35.04 7.40
CA SER A 845 -7.93 -34.70 7.94
C SER A 845 -8.24 -35.53 9.18
N THR A 846 -8.16 -34.91 10.36
CA THR A 846 -8.51 -35.54 11.64
C THR A 846 -9.86 -34.99 12.11
N PRO A 847 -10.90 -35.82 12.27
CA PRO A 847 -12.18 -35.36 12.81
C PRO A 847 -12.09 -35.17 14.33
N LEU A 848 -12.68 -34.09 14.84
CA LEU A 848 -12.86 -33.84 16.27
C LEU A 848 -14.30 -34.20 16.65
N HIS A 849 -14.46 -35.18 17.52
CA HIS A 849 -15.76 -35.66 18.01
C HIS A 849 -16.42 -34.66 18.97
N THR A 850 -17.74 -34.50 18.84
CA THR A 850 -18.63 -34.16 19.96
C THR A 850 -19.99 -34.85 19.78
N GLU A 851 -20.16 -36.06 20.33
CA GLU A 851 -21.49 -36.68 20.48
C GLU A 851 -21.44 -37.80 21.53
N GLU A 852 -22.09 -37.61 22.68
CA GLU A 852 -22.94 -38.58 23.40
C GLU A 852 -23.60 -37.88 24.62
N LEU A 853 -24.75 -38.41 25.09
CA LEU A 853 -25.72 -37.83 26.03
C LEU A 853 -26.59 -36.71 25.40
N ALA A 854 -27.82 -36.94 24.93
CA ALA A 854 -28.66 -38.16 24.89
C ALA A 854 -29.80 -37.97 23.84
N ALA A 855 -30.96 -38.62 23.96
CA ALA A 855 -31.36 -39.95 23.40
C ALA A 855 -32.93 -40.02 23.34
N GLN A 856 -33.61 -41.18 23.44
CA GLN A 856 -35.07 -41.31 23.15
C GLN A 856 -35.87 -42.35 23.99
N PRO A 857 -36.99 -41.94 24.65
CA PRO A 857 -38.01 -42.81 25.28
C PRO A 857 -39.42 -42.67 24.62
N GLU A 858 -40.49 -43.36 25.05
CA GLU A 858 -40.66 -44.82 25.16
C GLU A 858 -42.15 -45.18 24.88
N THR A 859 -42.41 -46.44 24.54
CA THR A 859 -43.71 -47.08 24.24
C THR A 859 -44.36 -46.79 22.86
N GLY A 860 -44.49 -47.78 21.96
CA GLY A 860 -43.95 -49.13 22.08
C GLY A 860 -44.16 -50.04 20.87
N LYS A 861 -43.46 -51.19 20.90
CA LYS A 861 -43.33 -52.21 19.84
C LYS A 861 -42.52 -51.69 18.62
N ALA A 862 -41.19 -51.87 18.59
CA ALA A 862 -40.37 -52.65 19.53
C ALA A 862 -38.89 -52.23 19.60
N ALA A 863 -38.29 -52.51 20.76
CA ALA A 863 -36.86 -52.59 21.07
C ALA A 863 -36.02 -51.28 21.19
N ARG A 864 -35.94 -50.78 22.44
CA ARG A 864 -34.81 -50.05 23.09
C ARG A 864 -34.57 -48.57 22.69
N GLU A 865 -34.17 -47.64 23.57
CA GLU A 865 -34.47 -47.39 25.01
C GLU A 865 -33.89 -46.01 25.48
N SER A 866 -34.60 -45.27 26.34
CA SER A 866 -34.18 -44.11 27.21
C SER A 866 -33.80 -42.69 26.65
N SER A 867 -34.52 -41.67 27.18
CA SER A 867 -34.24 -40.22 27.49
C SER A 867 -33.61 -39.23 26.46
N ASP A 868 -34.30 -38.22 25.92
CA ASP A 868 -34.52 -36.91 26.61
C ASP A 868 -33.87 -35.65 25.91
N GLN A 869 -34.62 -34.56 25.68
CA GLN A 869 -34.25 -33.29 25.01
C GLN A 869 -33.40 -32.24 25.77
N VAL A 870 -32.55 -31.54 24.98
CA VAL A 870 -32.34 -30.07 24.86
C VAL A 870 -32.22 -29.15 26.10
N SER A 871 -31.12 -28.37 26.14
CA SER A 871 -31.12 -26.98 26.65
C SER A 871 -30.19 -26.05 25.85
N LYS A 872 -30.64 -24.81 25.60
CA LYS A 872 -30.04 -23.77 24.73
C LYS A 872 -28.55 -23.46 24.96
N VAL A 873 -27.86 -23.08 23.88
CA VAL A 873 -26.62 -22.25 23.87
C VAL A 873 -26.79 -21.12 22.84
N GLU A 874 -26.24 -19.94 23.11
CA GLU A 874 -26.41 -18.73 22.28
C GLU A 874 -25.39 -18.58 21.15
N VAL A 875 -25.75 -17.79 20.14
CA VAL A 875 -24.95 -17.59 18.92
C VAL A 875 -23.86 -16.55 19.14
N VAL A 876 -22.60 -17.00 19.24
CA VAL A 876 -21.42 -16.13 19.11
C VAL A 876 -21.17 -15.85 17.63
N LYS A 877 -21.18 -14.57 17.23
CA LYS A 877 -20.86 -14.15 15.87
C LYS A 877 -19.34 -13.94 15.72
N GLU A 878 -18.70 -14.70 14.85
CA GLU A 878 -17.37 -14.34 14.35
C GLU A 878 -17.43 -13.02 13.56
N SER A 879 -16.38 -12.20 13.65
CA SER A 879 -16.32 -10.91 12.96
C SER A 879 -15.78 -11.08 11.53
N PRO A 880 -16.28 -10.30 10.55
CA PRO A 880 -15.82 -10.39 9.17
C PRO A 880 -14.36 -9.93 9.02
N LEU A 881 -13.69 -10.49 8.01
CA LEU A 881 -12.37 -10.06 7.55
C LEU A 881 -12.34 -8.54 7.35
N LYS A 882 -11.49 -7.82 8.08
CA LYS A 882 -11.24 -6.39 7.90
C LYS A 882 -10.03 -6.15 6.99
N HIS A 883 -10.32 -5.75 5.76
CA HIS A 883 -9.36 -5.24 4.79
C HIS A 883 -8.95 -3.80 5.10
N ALA A 884 -7.72 -3.41 4.76
CA ALA A 884 -7.17 -2.10 5.11
C ALA A 884 -7.85 -0.93 4.35
N ASN A 885 -8.17 -1.10 3.06
CA ASN A 885 -8.95 -0.12 2.30
C ASN A 885 -10.46 -0.28 2.60
N PRO A 886 -11.16 0.74 3.16
CA PRO A 886 -12.59 0.69 3.44
C PRO A 886 -13.50 0.55 2.20
N ALA A 887 -13.03 0.92 1.01
CA ALA A 887 -13.78 0.75 -0.25
C ALA A 887 -13.82 -0.72 -0.67
N VAL A 888 -12.70 -1.45 -0.54
CA VAL A 888 -12.64 -2.91 -0.71
C VAL A 888 -13.43 -3.60 0.40
N GLN A 889 -13.34 -3.13 1.65
CA GLN A 889 -14.16 -3.68 2.73
C GLN A 889 -15.65 -3.63 2.39
N ARG A 890 -16.16 -2.51 1.85
CA ARG A 890 -17.55 -2.42 1.40
C ARG A 890 -17.91 -3.42 0.29
N GLN A 891 -16.97 -3.87 -0.53
CA GLN A 891 -17.20 -4.94 -1.51
C GLN A 891 -17.21 -6.34 -0.85
N ILE A 892 -16.34 -6.57 0.14
CA ILE A 892 -16.34 -7.78 0.99
C ILE A 892 -17.66 -7.88 1.77
N ASP A 893 -18.09 -6.80 2.42
CA ASP A 893 -19.34 -6.73 3.18
C ASP A 893 -20.55 -6.99 2.28
N ARG A 894 -20.60 -6.33 1.11
CA ARG A 894 -21.64 -6.55 0.08
C ARG A 894 -21.68 -8.00 -0.39
N LEU A 895 -20.54 -8.62 -0.68
CA LEU A 895 -20.51 -10.02 -1.13
C LEU A 895 -20.91 -10.98 0.00
N THR A 896 -20.52 -10.68 1.23
CA THR A 896 -20.87 -11.44 2.45
C THR A 896 -22.38 -11.47 2.70
N GLN A 897 -23.13 -10.43 2.33
CA GLN A 897 -24.60 -10.42 2.41
C GLN A 897 -25.29 -11.50 1.57
N TYR A 898 -24.61 -12.04 0.55
CA TYR A 898 -25.15 -13.11 -0.30
C TYR A 898 -24.71 -14.53 0.14
N LEU A 899 -23.89 -14.66 1.19
CA LEU A 899 -23.45 -15.96 1.71
C LEU A 899 -24.55 -16.67 2.51
N PRO A 900 -24.67 -18.02 2.41
CA PRO A 900 -25.47 -18.81 3.34
C PRO A 900 -24.96 -18.66 4.78
N SER A 901 -25.88 -18.62 5.75
CA SER A 901 -25.54 -18.50 7.18
C SER A 901 -24.53 -19.57 7.62
N GLY A 902 -23.46 -19.15 8.29
CA GLY A 902 -22.38 -20.04 8.74
C GLY A 902 -21.33 -20.38 7.67
N LYS A 903 -21.38 -19.79 6.47
CA LYS A 903 -20.28 -19.88 5.49
C LYS A 903 -19.41 -18.62 5.48
N THR A 904 -18.11 -18.82 5.35
CA THR A 904 -17.09 -17.78 5.21
C THR A 904 -16.79 -17.48 3.73
N LEU A 905 -16.27 -16.28 3.46
CA LEU A 905 -15.95 -15.82 2.12
C LEU A 905 -14.57 -16.36 1.67
N ASN A 906 -14.51 -17.12 0.58
CA ASN A 906 -13.24 -17.60 0.02
C ASN A 906 -12.86 -16.89 -1.30
N LEU A 907 -12.12 -15.78 -1.19
CA LEU A 907 -11.66 -14.98 -2.33
C LEU A 907 -10.58 -15.68 -3.19
N GLU A 908 -10.01 -16.81 -2.77
CA GLU A 908 -9.13 -17.64 -3.62
C GLU A 908 -9.89 -18.42 -4.71
N THR A 909 -11.23 -18.30 -4.76
CA THR A 909 -12.08 -18.94 -5.76
C THR A 909 -11.72 -18.44 -7.17
N LYS A 910 -10.97 -19.24 -7.92
CA LYS A 910 -10.55 -18.90 -9.28
C LYS A 910 -11.73 -18.58 -10.20
N THR A 911 -11.54 -17.62 -11.09
CA THR A 911 -12.41 -17.40 -12.25
C THR A 911 -12.39 -18.61 -13.19
N ARG A 912 -13.48 -18.79 -13.94
CA ARG A 912 -13.48 -19.64 -15.14
C ARG A 912 -13.41 -18.74 -16.38
N TYR A 913 -12.80 -19.28 -17.43
CA TYR A 913 -12.71 -18.62 -18.72
C TYR A 913 -13.86 -19.03 -19.63
N PHE A 914 -14.52 -18.05 -20.24
CA PHE A 914 -15.42 -18.23 -21.38
C PHE A 914 -14.88 -17.36 -22.53
N SER A 915 -14.74 -17.93 -23.73
CA SER A 915 -14.41 -17.14 -24.91
C SER A 915 -15.69 -16.59 -25.52
N GLN A 916 -15.63 -15.42 -26.15
CA GLN A 916 -16.78 -14.92 -26.88
C GLN A 916 -16.95 -15.58 -28.27
N ARG A 917 -15.97 -16.38 -28.72
CA ARG A 917 -15.82 -16.81 -30.12
C ARG A 917 -16.69 -18.01 -30.49
N ASP A 918 -17.11 -18.77 -29.50
CA ASP A 918 -17.99 -19.94 -29.56
C ASP A 918 -19.45 -19.65 -29.13
N ASN A 919 -19.76 -18.39 -28.82
CA ASN A 919 -21.13 -17.91 -28.59
C ASN A 919 -22.08 -18.22 -29.75
N TYR A 920 -23.32 -18.62 -29.42
CA TYR A 920 -24.37 -18.98 -30.36
C TYR A 920 -24.78 -17.89 -31.36
N ARG A 921 -24.45 -16.62 -31.08
CA ARG A 921 -24.64 -15.47 -31.98
C ARG A 921 -23.67 -14.35 -31.68
N ASP A 922 -23.45 -13.48 -32.67
CA ASP A 922 -22.84 -12.15 -32.50
C ASP A 922 -21.47 -12.12 -31.80
N ALA A 923 -20.70 -13.20 -31.91
CA ALA A 923 -19.35 -13.38 -31.34
C ALA A 923 -18.38 -12.19 -31.57
N HIS A 924 -18.58 -11.38 -32.61
CA HIS A 924 -17.78 -10.20 -32.92
C HIS A 924 -18.05 -8.97 -32.01
N ARG A 925 -19.11 -9.00 -31.18
CA ARG A 925 -19.61 -7.86 -30.38
C ARG A 925 -20.11 -8.24 -28.97
N THR A 926 -19.81 -9.46 -28.51
CA THR A 926 -20.29 -10.00 -27.23
C THR A 926 -19.26 -10.00 -26.10
N CYS A 927 -18.09 -9.38 -26.28
CA CYS A 927 -17.04 -9.25 -25.26
C CYS A 927 -17.56 -8.77 -23.88
N ASN A 928 -18.48 -7.79 -23.89
CA ASN A 928 -19.12 -7.30 -22.66
C ASN A 928 -19.95 -8.41 -22.00
N SER A 929 -20.73 -9.17 -22.76
CA SER A 929 -21.53 -10.29 -22.23
C SER A 929 -20.66 -11.43 -21.70
N SER A 930 -19.63 -11.85 -22.44
CA SER A 930 -18.74 -12.95 -22.03
C SER A 930 -17.95 -12.60 -20.76
N SER A 931 -17.41 -11.38 -20.67
CA SER A 931 -16.72 -10.91 -19.46
C SER A 931 -17.66 -10.82 -18.25
N ASN A 932 -18.91 -10.37 -18.44
CA ASN A 932 -19.90 -10.35 -17.36
C ASN A 932 -20.42 -11.75 -16.99
N ALA A 933 -20.44 -12.71 -17.92
CA ALA A 933 -20.72 -14.11 -17.63
C ALA A 933 -19.63 -14.74 -16.75
N MET A 934 -18.35 -14.50 -17.03
CA MET A 934 -17.25 -14.97 -16.18
C MET A 934 -17.31 -14.37 -14.76
N TYR A 935 -17.69 -13.09 -14.64
CA TYR A 935 -17.89 -12.42 -13.36
C TYR A 935 -19.10 -12.95 -12.59
N LEU A 936 -20.23 -13.19 -13.27
CA LEU A 936 -21.42 -13.82 -12.67
C LEU A 936 -21.14 -15.27 -12.24
N ASP A 937 -20.40 -16.03 -13.04
CA ASP A 937 -19.96 -17.40 -12.69
C ASP A 937 -19.13 -17.40 -11.39
N TRP A 938 -18.21 -16.45 -11.24
CA TRP A 938 -17.46 -16.25 -10.01
C TRP A 938 -18.40 -15.93 -8.84
N LEU A 939 -19.27 -14.93 -8.97
CA LEU A 939 -20.24 -14.55 -7.92
C LEU A 939 -21.13 -15.72 -7.47
N LEU A 940 -21.62 -16.54 -8.40
CA LEU A 940 -22.43 -17.72 -8.08
C LEU A 940 -21.64 -18.75 -7.25
N ARG A 941 -20.40 -19.06 -7.67
CA ARG A 941 -19.53 -20.03 -6.99
C ARG A 941 -19.02 -19.52 -5.64
N MET A 942 -18.76 -18.22 -5.51
CA MET A 942 -18.41 -17.56 -4.24
C MET A 942 -19.46 -17.81 -3.15
N ILE A 943 -20.74 -17.87 -3.50
CA ILE A 943 -21.84 -18.15 -2.55
C ILE A 943 -22.26 -19.63 -2.52
N GLY A 944 -21.49 -20.52 -3.14
CA GLY A 944 -21.73 -21.96 -3.15
C GLY A 944 -22.92 -22.42 -4.00
N LYS A 945 -23.41 -21.58 -4.92
CA LYS A 945 -24.35 -22.03 -5.98
C LYS A 945 -23.56 -22.69 -7.13
N PRO A 946 -24.21 -23.53 -7.95
CA PRO A 946 -23.67 -23.88 -9.26
C PRO A 946 -23.34 -22.62 -10.07
N GLY A 947 -22.16 -22.62 -10.70
CA GLY A 947 -21.78 -21.58 -11.65
C GLY A 947 -22.45 -21.76 -13.02
N LEU A 948 -22.01 -21.00 -14.01
CA LEU A 948 -22.51 -21.13 -15.39
C LEU A 948 -21.79 -22.26 -16.14
N ASP A 949 -22.49 -23.02 -16.99
CA ASP A 949 -21.83 -24.03 -17.84
C ASP A 949 -21.11 -23.38 -19.03
N SER A 950 -21.69 -22.30 -19.57
CA SER A 950 -21.10 -21.41 -20.59
C SER A 950 -21.74 -20.01 -20.51
N ASP A 951 -21.13 -19.02 -21.18
CA ASP A 951 -21.69 -17.66 -21.30
C ASP A 951 -22.93 -17.59 -22.20
N ASP A 952 -23.08 -18.54 -23.12
CA ASP A 952 -24.23 -18.76 -24.01
C ASP A 952 -25.61 -18.62 -23.32
N GLY A 953 -25.75 -19.18 -22.11
CA GLY A 953 -26.96 -19.07 -21.30
C GLY A 953 -27.21 -17.66 -20.74
N TYR A 954 -26.13 -16.95 -20.41
CA TYR A 954 -26.17 -15.56 -19.97
C TYR A 954 -26.40 -14.60 -21.15
N LEU A 955 -25.83 -14.85 -22.33
CA LEU A 955 -26.12 -14.06 -23.54
C LEU A 955 -27.59 -14.15 -23.95
N LYS A 956 -28.21 -15.34 -23.88
CA LYS A 956 -29.66 -15.50 -24.09
C LYS A 956 -30.46 -14.62 -23.14
N LYS A 957 -29.98 -14.43 -21.90
CA LYS A 957 -30.58 -13.53 -20.91
C LYS A 957 -30.36 -12.06 -21.25
N VAL A 958 -29.14 -11.66 -21.64
CA VAL A 958 -28.81 -10.29 -22.12
C VAL A 958 -29.71 -9.90 -23.30
N PHE A 959 -29.76 -10.73 -24.35
CA PHE A 959 -30.58 -10.47 -25.54
C PHE A 959 -32.10 -10.52 -25.30
N SER A 960 -32.56 -11.06 -24.16
CA SER A 960 -33.97 -10.96 -23.74
C SER A 960 -34.32 -9.63 -23.04
N ILE A 961 -33.33 -8.78 -22.76
CA ILE A 961 -33.45 -7.52 -22.01
C ILE A 961 -33.04 -6.32 -22.88
N GLY A 962 -32.08 -6.49 -23.79
CA GLY A 962 -31.57 -5.46 -24.67
C GLY A 962 -30.31 -5.92 -25.42
N ASP A 963 -29.39 -5.00 -25.70
CA ASP A 963 -28.23 -5.28 -26.55
C ASP A 963 -26.96 -5.67 -25.76
N SER A 964 -26.08 -6.48 -26.36
CA SER A 964 -24.85 -6.98 -25.74
C SER A 964 -23.84 -5.91 -25.31
N PRO A 965 -23.68 -4.76 -26.01
CA PRO A 965 -22.72 -3.74 -25.56
C PRO A 965 -23.20 -2.89 -24.38
N ASP A 966 -24.50 -2.85 -24.05
CA ASP A 966 -25.03 -1.95 -23.02
C ASP A 966 -24.76 -2.47 -21.59
N HIS A 967 -23.90 -1.78 -20.86
CA HIS A 967 -23.60 -2.08 -19.45
C HIS A 967 -24.84 -2.01 -18.53
N SER A 968 -25.90 -1.28 -18.90
CA SER A 968 -27.20 -1.25 -18.21
C SER A 968 -27.95 -2.57 -18.38
N VAL A 969 -27.93 -3.16 -19.59
CA VAL A 969 -28.48 -4.49 -19.88
C VAL A 969 -27.71 -5.56 -19.12
N GLN A 970 -26.38 -5.46 -19.08
CA GLN A 970 -25.54 -6.36 -18.27
C GLN A 970 -25.92 -6.29 -16.76
N THR A 971 -26.10 -5.09 -16.21
CA THR A 971 -26.60 -4.91 -14.82
C THR A 971 -27.98 -5.54 -14.62
N LYS A 972 -28.93 -5.31 -15.54
CA LYS A 972 -30.29 -5.89 -15.51
C LYS A 972 -30.27 -7.43 -15.64
N ALA A 973 -29.33 -7.99 -16.39
CA ALA A 973 -29.15 -9.43 -16.55
C ALA A 973 -28.60 -10.07 -15.26
N ILE A 974 -27.49 -9.56 -14.72
CA ILE A 974 -26.88 -10.03 -13.46
C ILE A 974 -27.90 -9.95 -12.29
N LYS A 975 -28.70 -8.89 -12.24
CA LYS A 975 -29.73 -8.72 -11.19
C LYS A 975 -30.77 -9.84 -11.17
N GLN A 976 -31.07 -10.49 -12.31
CA GLN A 976 -32.00 -11.62 -12.36
C GLN A 976 -31.41 -12.94 -11.83
N TYR A 977 -30.12 -13.00 -11.52
CA TYR A 977 -29.48 -14.08 -10.75
C TYR A 977 -29.37 -13.75 -9.24
N GLY A 978 -29.82 -12.56 -8.83
CA GLY A 978 -29.93 -12.12 -7.44
C GLY A 978 -28.86 -11.13 -6.97
N PHE A 979 -27.91 -10.71 -7.81
CA PHE A 979 -26.82 -9.79 -7.42
C PHE A 979 -27.04 -8.37 -7.92
N ASN A 980 -26.97 -7.36 -7.04
CA ASN A 980 -26.89 -5.97 -7.46
C ASN A 980 -25.44 -5.62 -7.86
N THR A 981 -25.26 -5.10 -9.07
CA THR A 981 -23.96 -4.61 -9.57
C THR A 981 -24.11 -3.26 -10.26
N LYS A 982 -23.02 -2.49 -10.31
CA LYS A 982 -22.96 -1.20 -11.00
C LYS A 982 -21.74 -1.14 -11.92
N TRP A 983 -21.91 -0.48 -13.06
CA TRP A 983 -20.81 -0.04 -13.91
C TRP A 983 -20.37 1.35 -13.47
N MET A 984 -19.08 1.51 -13.19
CA MET A 984 -18.40 2.73 -12.78
C MET A 984 -17.62 3.30 -13.97
N THR A 985 -17.34 4.60 -13.96
CA THR A 985 -16.65 5.33 -15.05
C THR A 985 -15.76 6.48 -14.53
N ASP A 986 -15.48 6.47 -13.23
CA ASP A 986 -14.67 7.42 -12.45
C ASP A 986 -13.17 7.12 -12.50
N ARG A 987 -12.75 6.08 -13.23
CA ARG A 987 -11.35 5.76 -13.55
C ARG A 987 -10.44 5.47 -12.34
N ASP A 988 -11.00 5.10 -11.20
CA ASP A 988 -10.27 4.81 -9.95
C ASP A 988 -9.40 3.55 -10.08
N THR A 989 -8.24 3.74 -10.69
CA THR A 989 -7.25 2.69 -10.96
C THR A 989 -6.66 2.11 -9.66
N PRO A 990 -6.33 2.93 -8.63
CA PRO A 990 -5.94 2.40 -7.32
C PRO A 990 -7.01 1.49 -6.71
N PHE A 991 -8.30 1.84 -6.77
CA PHE A 991 -9.35 0.95 -6.27
C PHE A 991 -9.50 -0.33 -7.11
N VAL A 992 -9.28 -0.28 -8.43
CA VAL A 992 -9.23 -1.49 -9.27
C VAL A 992 -8.01 -2.36 -8.95
N GLU A 993 -6.84 -1.77 -8.66
CA GLU A 993 -5.64 -2.50 -8.19
C GLU A 993 -5.88 -3.14 -6.82
N ASP A 994 -6.43 -2.40 -5.86
CA ASP A 994 -6.76 -2.90 -4.51
C ASP A 994 -7.82 -4.02 -4.55
N LEU A 995 -8.80 -3.94 -5.47
CA LEU A 995 -9.80 -5.01 -5.65
C LEU A 995 -9.17 -6.29 -6.19
N VAL A 996 -8.28 -6.18 -7.18
CA VAL A 996 -7.59 -7.34 -7.75
C VAL A 996 -6.55 -7.92 -6.78
N GLU A 997 -5.85 -7.10 -5.98
CA GLU A 997 -4.99 -7.61 -4.89
C GLU A 997 -5.81 -8.30 -3.79
N ALA A 998 -7.03 -7.84 -3.52
CA ALA A 998 -7.98 -8.51 -2.62
C ALA A 998 -8.68 -9.74 -3.24
N GLY A 999 -8.34 -10.14 -4.47
CA GLY A 999 -8.89 -11.34 -5.14
C GLY A 999 -10.28 -11.17 -5.76
N PHE A 1000 -10.78 -9.93 -5.92
CA PHE A 1000 -11.98 -9.67 -6.73
C PHE A 1000 -11.59 -9.61 -8.23
N PRO A 1001 -12.20 -10.45 -9.10
CA PRO A 1001 -12.07 -10.26 -10.53
C PRO A 1001 -12.89 -9.02 -10.96
N VAL A 1002 -12.30 -8.17 -11.80
CA VAL A 1002 -12.90 -6.88 -12.21
C VAL A 1002 -13.11 -6.87 -13.72
N VAL A 1003 -14.36 -6.72 -14.16
CA VAL A 1003 -14.69 -6.51 -15.58
C VAL A 1003 -14.37 -5.07 -15.96
N VAL A 1004 -13.59 -4.84 -17.01
CA VAL A 1004 -12.99 -3.54 -17.38
C VAL A 1004 -13.02 -3.28 -18.89
N ASN A 1005 -13.01 -2.01 -19.34
CA ASN A 1005 -12.97 -1.63 -20.75
C ASN A 1005 -11.62 -1.06 -21.26
N ILE A 1006 -11.16 -1.52 -22.45
CA ILE A 1006 -9.88 -1.12 -23.04
C ILE A 1006 -9.94 -0.79 -24.55
N LEU A 1007 -9.04 0.09 -24.98
CA LEU A 1007 -8.78 0.43 -26.38
C LEU A 1007 -7.95 -0.67 -27.07
N HIS A 1008 -8.59 -1.62 -27.75
CA HIS A 1008 -7.94 -2.85 -28.23
C HIS A 1008 -7.22 -2.77 -29.58
N LYS A 1009 -7.34 -1.67 -30.34
CA LYS A 1009 -6.72 -1.48 -31.67
C LYS A 1009 -5.59 -0.46 -31.62
N GLY A 1010 -4.77 -0.41 -32.67
CA GLY A 1010 -3.70 0.58 -32.83
C GLY A 1010 -2.48 0.36 -31.93
N PRO A 1011 -1.40 1.13 -32.14
CA PRO A 1011 -0.21 1.13 -31.28
C PRO A 1011 -0.52 1.74 -29.90
N ILE A 1012 0.33 1.45 -28.90
CA ILE A 1012 0.22 2.03 -27.55
C ILE A 1012 0.18 3.58 -27.53
N THR A 1013 0.80 4.23 -28.53
CA THR A 1013 0.86 5.68 -28.69
C THR A 1013 -0.37 6.31 -29.37
N ASN A 1014 -1.24 5.51 -30.00
CA ASN A 1014 -2.50 5.95 -30.58
C ASN A 1014 -3.52 4.79 -30.58
N PRO A 1015 -3.97 4.34 -29.39
CA PRO A 1015 -4.84 3.19 -29.26
C PRO A 1015 -6.31 3.57 -29.55
N SER A 1016 -7.10 2.63 -30.05
CA SER A 1016 -8.46 2.90 -30.53
C SER A 1016 -9.42 1.71 -30.42
N GLY A 1017 -10.70 1.94 -30.76
CA GLY A 1017 -11.78 0.97 -30.63
C GLY A 1017 -12.36 0.90 -29.21
N GLY A 1018 -12.87 -0.26 -28.83
CA GLY A 1018 -13.36 -0.56 -27.48
C GLY A 1018 -13.55 -2.06 -27.33
N HIS A 1019 -13.20 -2.61 -26.18
CA HIS A 1019 -13.29 -4.05 -25.85
C HIS A 1019 -13.47 -4.21 -24.35
N ILE A 1020 -14.05 -5.32 -23.92
CA ILE A 1020 -14.28 -5.63 -22.51
C ILE A 1020 -13.56 -6.92 -22.15
N ILE A 1021 -12.73 -6.86 -21.11
CA ILE A 1021 -11.97 -7.98 -20.55
C ILE A 1021 -12.28 -8.09 -19.04
N MET A 1022 -11.75 -9.12 -18.39
CA MET A 1022 -11.81 -9.26 -16.94
C MET A 1022 -10.41 -9.40 -16.35
N LEU A 1023 -9.99 -8.46 -15.50
CA LEU A 1023 -8.77 -8.57 -14.68
C LEU A 1023 -9.02 -9.57 -13.56
N ILE A 1024 -8.01 -10.39 -13.23
CA ILE A 1024 -8.17 -11.51 -12.29
C ILE A 1024 -7.02 -11.67 -11.29
N ASP A 1025 -5.86 -11.07 -11.56
CA ASP A 1025 -4.62 -11.18 -10.76
C ASP A 1025 -3.60 -10.12 -11.28
N GLN A 1026 -2.60 -9.74 -10.48
CA GLN A 1026 -1.53 -8.81 -10.87
C GLN A 1026 -0.15 -9.28 -10.38
N LYS A 1027 0.87 -9.17 -11.25
CA LYS A 1027 2.20 -9.77 -11.03
C LYS A 1027 3.32 -8.82 -11.46
N ALA A 1028 3.87 -8.11 -10.47
CA ALA A 1028 4.84 -7.03 -10.67
C ALA A 1028 4.31 -5.99 -11.67
N GLU A 1029 4.90 -5.91 -12.86
CA GLU A 1029 4.52 -4.96 -13.91
C GLU A 1029 3.47 -5.51 -14.91
N ASP A 1030 2.95 -6.73 -14.70
CA ASP A 1030 1.90 -7.36 -15.53
C ASP A 1030 0.54 -7.40 -14.82
N TRP A 1031 -0.51 -6.98 -15.50
CA TRP A 1031 -1.88 -7.46 -15.24
C TRP A 1031 -2.08 -8.85 -15.82
N ILE A 1032 -2.84 -9.68 -15.12
CA ILE A 1032 -3.35 -10.96 -15.63
C ILE A 1032 -4.85 -10.82 -15.89
N ALA A 1033 -5.30 -11.21 -17.08
CA ALA A 1033 -6.69 -11.05 -17.53
C ALA A 1033 -7.25 -12.31 -18.20
N HIS A 1034 -8.57 -12.47 -18.11
CA HIS A 1034 -9.37 -13.23 -19.07
C HIS A 1034 -9.87 -12.26 -20.14
N ASP A 1035 -9.29 -12.34 -21.33
CA ASP A 1035 -9.77 -11.63 -22.52
C ASP A 1035 -10.61 -12.60 -23.37
N PRO A 1036 -11.91 -12.35 -23.58
CA PRO A 1036 -12.77 -13.32 -24.26
C PRO A 1036 -12.49 -13.48 -25.77
N TRP A 1037 -11.74 -12.57 -26.42
CA TRP A 1037 -11.46 -12.61 -27.88
C TRP A 1037 -10.06 -13.15 -28.22
N GLY A 1038 -9.05 -12.93 -27.38
CA GLY A 1038 -7.68 -13.37 -27.62
C GLY A 1038 -6.63 -12.58 -26.85
N THR A 1039 -5.34 -12.72 -27.17
CA THR A 1039 -4.30 -11.95 -26.46
C THR A 1039 -4.08 -10.58 -27.11
N LEU A 1040 -4.23 -9.50 -26.33
CA LEU A 1040 -3.90 -8.14 -26.75
C LEU A 1040 -2.45 -8.02 -27.24
N THR A 1041 -1.52 -8.71 -26.57
CA THR A 1041 -0.08 -8.73 -26.88
C THR A 1041 0.24 -9.32 -28.25
N SER A 1042 -0.53 -10.29 -28.74
CA SER A 1042 -0.41 -10.80 -30.12
C SER A 1042 -1.11 -9.92 -31.16
N GLN A 1043 -1.76 -8.83 -30.74
CA GLN A 1043 -2.74 -8.08 -31.52
C GLN A 1043 -3.91 -8.98 -31.99
N TYR A 1044 -4.38 -9.87 -31.10
CA TYR A 1044 -5.46 -10.83 -31.32
C TYR A 1044 -5.24 -11.87 -32.43
N LYS A 1045 -3.97 -12.10 -32.80
CA LYS A 1045 -3.56 -13.22 -33.67
C LYS A 1045 -3.65 -14.57 -32.93
N GLU A 1046 -3.42 -14.56 -31.61
CA GLU A 1046 -3.68 -15.68 -30.72
C GLU A 1046 -5.07 -15.53 -30.09
N HIS A 1047 -5.86 -16.61 -30.10
CA HIS A 1047 -7.25 -16.60 -29.67
C HIS A 1047 -7.49 -17.21 -28.27
N LYS A 1048 -6.41 -17.44 -27.51
CA LYS A 1048 -6.46 -17.93 -26.12
C LYS A 1048 -6.20 -16.78 -25.16
N GLY A 1049 -7.24 -16.04 -24.79
CA GLY A 1049 -7.11 -14.94 -23.81
C GLY A 1049 -7.19 -15.38 -22.34
N GLU A 1050 -7.21 -16.69 -22.06
CA GLU A 1050 -7.13 -17.25 -20.71
C GLU A 1050 -5.74 -16.96 -20.08
N TYR A 1051 -5.71 -16.43 -18.86
CA TYR A 1051 -4.52 -15.91 -18.17
C TYR A 1051 -3.58 -15.05 -19.05
N SER A 1052 -4.18 -14.30 -19.99
CA SER A 1052 -3.46 -13.37 -20.85
C SER A 1052 -2.76 -12.30 -20.00
N ARG A 1053 -1.60 -11.84 -20.46
CA ARG A 1053 -0.82 -10.80 -19.79
C ARG A 1053 -0.88 -9.49 -20.54
N ILE A 1054 -1.03 -8.40 -19.80
CA ILE A 1054 -0.98 -7.04 -20.32
C ILE A 1054 -0.10 -6.25 -19.35
N SER A 1055 1.00 -5.65 -19.81
CA SER A 1055 1.82 -4.85 -18.90
C SER A 1055 1.02 -3.65 -18.36
N LYS A 1056 1.30 -3.19 -17.14
CA LYS A 1056 0.65 -2.01 -16.55
C LYS A 1056 0.79 -0.78 -17.45
N GLN A 1057 1.90 -0.66 -18.18
CA GLN A 1057 2.11 0.38 -19.20
C GLN A 1057 1.13 0.24 -20.39
N GLU A 1058 1.01 -0.94 -20.99
CA GLU A 1058 0.11 -1.21 -22.13
C GLU A 1058 -1.37 -1.09 -21.71
N PHE A 1059 -1.70 -1.52 -20.49
CA PHE A 1059 -3.04 -1.36 -19.91
C PHE A 1059 -3.37 0.12 -19.69
N ASN A 1060 -2.53 0.85 -18.95
CA ASN A 1060 -2.80 2.25 -18.59
C ASN A 1060 -2.92 3.16 -19.83
N ALA A 1061 -2.14 2.92 -20.88
CA ALA A 1061 -2.27 3.65 -22.15
C ALA A 1061 -3.58 3.35 -22.91
N ARG A 1062 -4.19 2.18 -22.68
CA ARG A 1062 -5.44 1.73 -23.31
C ARG A 1062 -6.66 1.85 -22.38
N TRP A 1063 -6.46 2.28 -21.14
CA TRP A 1063 -7.47 2.21 -20.09
C TRP A 1063 -8.56 3.26 -20.32
N GLN A 1064 -9.79 2.81 -20.60
CA GLN A 1064 -10.90 3.74 -20.82
C GLN A 1064 -11.54 4.21 -19.49
N GLY A 1065 -11.28 3.49 -18.39
CA GLY A 1065 -11.61 3.90 -17.03
C GLY A 1065 -12.98 3.45 -16.52
N GLY A 1066 -13.61 2.47 -17.18
CA GLY A 1066 -14.89 1.89 -16.79
C GLY A 1066 -14.77 0.45 -16.29
N TYR A 1067 -15.41 0.15 -15.17
CA TYR A 1067 -15.30 -1.15 -14.49
C TYR A 1067 -16.59 -1.56 -13.75
N ARG A 1068 -16.73 -2.85 -13.39
CA ARG A 1068 -17.88 -3.37 -12.61
C ARG A 1068 -17.55 -3.63 -11.14
N ILE A 1069 -18.50 -3.30 -10.27
CA ILE A 1069 -18.50 -3.61 -8.82
C ILE A 1069 -19.86 -4.13 -8.35
N LEU A 1070 -19.93 -4.70 -7.14
CA LEU A 1070 -21.19 -4.90 -6.41
C LEU A 1070 -21.72 -3.56 -5.87
N ALA A 1071 -23.05 -3.43 -5.82
CA ALA A 1071 -23.78 -2.19 -5.50
C ALA A 1071 -24.74 -2.36 -4.34
#